data_AF-A0A956QT67-F1
#
_entry.id   AF-A0A956QT67-F1
#
_cell.length_a   1.000
_cell.length_b   1.000
_cell.length_c   1.000
_cell.angle_alpha   90.00
_cell.angle_beta   90.00
_cell.angle_gamma   90.00
#
_symmetry.space_group_name_H-M   'P 1'
#
loop_
_entity.id
_entity.type
_entity.pdbx_description
1 polymer ?
#
loop_
_entity_poly.entity_id
_entity_poly.type
_entity_poly.pdbx_seq_one_letter_code
_entity_poly.pdbx_strand_id
1 'polypeptide(L)'
;MAGPEGDVQKAKTGETGESPVELASTGRERLLNEAMTANIGQAGGSVLTRSDADVAKSQQDKGLAELSRLHANLNVTTDGSAPRQFDFNDHYQVQADTGALDLAAQVLGSGATAGQREHFAQRILIANDRLSETVEQANFSKGARIKMPGQTADGGVIVVRHGDREIDWSDGSSYQVGADGEGRIFYQSESGESVEVAFNPRDRAGTYETRSRGDTEVTIDNESGHRLERRWVEGRGGDGQWEVSGADTRAGDRQFHIDVKPGSDTPDRIVMKNADQTEVELKKNGSGEFVSADGLSGVVPPGRFYRRETGPDGQVKRTYDSGAIEVYDSKNNLLHFERRDDWDRKVTGDFTGGGSEPSTITVEEKDGRVVSLDRQKNGSYKSDYLDGDGKKIGTIELGGDGRLIYKNDACHCATTTLADGTTAEMRKNADGSSLVSYNRGGESYVAEYDPKGKRSSETFQGSESGKLTIRFGPGGSRVESVLIDNKDGSSTQLHYDAKNGYFSGTRTDDTGKVLENVRLQENKLVFTDATSGADRVEMLNKPTGEHGFPRLLKGSYDRGTGSFTYNDEEGHRVIESFAPGRKDVVGAGGDIEGSTITGDISSLKTNGEATVLHSDGSGVRLNPDETIDRWGSKDAENAYREALSPEEAQFLRSHGDIDRRDLAEIHRRLDGDPGQLDAFYKSLARVDTASNLSNAEKSTLRQNIMRHVAYPGEIYQGRSPSCNVSVVQRDLAMESPDRYASLIVDAVSSGEITTSDGTRVPLDPDNLKRDDASGRDLASRIAQNLTIAAEFYPRFEFRSTDDGIGLLYRLPRSDNEKPLTFQGMNLPTVVEARYKLTGEEKAIVSVDNSRELMKAFELNGEKPMIIAVNGSSPPFDGAGPVGSSRSSANHVVTLTRIDHGPPARAFVHNQWGLKSDHATAGTAIPLDDLVKNMRVKMTHEGVTATAGGMVVMDGDHRKAYEITRRGKVESRTMSNSVQLGLSMDPGETR
;
A
#
# COMPACT_ATOMS: atom_id res chain seq x y z
N MET A 1 -5.38 -42.04 56.14
CA MET A 1 -4.50 -41.89 57.31
C MET A 1 -4.21 -40.41 57.48
N ALA A 2 -4.57 -39.89 58.65
CA ALA A 2 -4.17 -38.64 59.35
C ALA A 2 -3.91 -37.33 58.56
N GLY A 3 -4.65 -36.27 58.95
CA GLY A 3 -4.37 -34.84 58.73
C GLY A 3 -3.19 -34.31 59.59
N PRO A 4 -3.09 -33.02 59.98
CA PRO A 4 -4.17 -32.07 60.40
C PRO A 4 -4.12 -30.69 59.67
N GLU A 5 -5.20 -29.90 59.56
CA GLU A 5 -5.92 -28.99 60.51
C GLU A 5 -5.20 -27.69 60.90
N GLY A 6 -5.96 -26.57 60.85
CA GLY A 6 -5.62 -25.26 61.39
C GLY A 6 -6.64 -24.15 61.06
N ASP A 7 -7.64 -23.98 61.93
CA ASP A 7 -8.76 -23.00 62.01
C ASP A 7 -8.38 -21.51 61.91
N VAL A 8 -9.14 -20.61 61.25
CA VAL A 8 -10.41 -19.92 61.62
C VAL A 8 -10.40 -19.12 62.93
N GLN A 9 -10.45 -17.77 62.85
CA GLN A 9 -11.21 -16.92 63.78
C GLN A 9 -11.84 -15.67 63.13
N LYS A 10 -13.15 -15.54 63.38
CA LYS A 10 -14.10 -14.41 63.31
C LYS A 10 -13.68 -13.24 64.24
N ALA A 11 -14.19 -12.00 64.25
CA ALA A 11 -15.06 -11.17 63.42
C ALA A 11 -15.16 -9.76 64.08
N LYS A 12 -15.73 -8.80 63.31
CA LYS A 12 -16.62 -7.68 63.70
C LYS A 12 -16.10 -6.30 64.19
N THR A 13 -16.67 -5.31 63.48
CA THR A 13 -17.26 -4.01 63.87
C THR A 13 -16.38 -2.80 64.18
N GLY A 14 -16.66 -1.71 63.46
CA GLY A 14 -16.32 -0.33 63.82
C GLY A 14 -16.65 0.63 62.68
N GLU A 15 -17.85 1.23 62.71
CA GLU A 15 -18.20 2.44 61.95
C GLU A 15 -17.34 3.62 62.41
N THR A 16 -16.98 4.52 61.49
CA THR A 16 -17.13 6.00 61.54
C THR A 16 -16.17 6.65 60.56
N GLY A 17 -16.60 7.73 59.89
CA GLY A 17 -15.68 8.80 59.49
C GLY A 17 -15.76 9.21 58.03
N GLU A 18 -16.30 10.40 57.84
CA GLU A 18 -16.48 11.18 56.62
C GLU A 18 -15.20 11.48 55.80
N SER A 19 -15.48 11.84 54.55
CA SER A 19 -14.76 12.77 53.64
C SER A 19 -13.96 12.19 52.46
N PRO A 20 -14.05 12.86 51.30
CA PRO A 20 -13.69 12.30 50.01
C PRO A 20 -12.18 12.41 49.77
N VAL A 21 -11.56 11.31 49.34
CA VAL A 21 -10.21 11.33 48.80
C VAL A 21 -10.30 11.80 47.35
N GLU A 22 -10.03 13.10 47.15
CA GLU A 22 -9.54 13.62 45.88
C GLU A 22 -8.31 12.81 45.46
N LEU A 23 -8.44 12.03 44.39
CA LEU A 23 -7.30 11.51 43.65
C LEU A 23 -6.66 12.68 42.91
N ALA A 24 -5.61 13.23 43.52
CA ALA A 24 -4.65 14.10 42.85
C ALA A 24 -3.93 13.32 41.74
N SER A 25 -4.49 13.36 40.52
CA SER A 25 -3.77 13.04 39.28
C SER A 25 -3.33 14.34 38.60
N THR A 26 -2.49 15.13 39.27
CA THR A 26 -1.81 16.27 38.65
C THR A 26 -0.32 16.12 38.88
N GLY A 27 0.41 15.74 37.83
CA GLY A 27 1.88 15.78 37.89
C GLY A 27 2.64 15.02 36.82
N ARG A 28 2.02 14.19 35.98
CA ARG A 28 2.77 13.37 35.02
C ARG A 28 2.50 13.67 33.54
N GLU A 29 1.32 14.17 33.17
CA GLU A 29 1.02 14.54 31.77
C GLU A 29 1.47 15.95 31.38
N ARG A 30 1.60 16.86 32.35
CA ARG A 30 2.07 18.23 32.07
C ARG A 30 3.59 18.32 31.83
N LEU A 31 4.37 17.41 32.39
CA LEU A 31 5.83 17.36 32.21
C LEU A 31 6.27 16.68 30.90
N LEU A 32 5.40 15.90 30.26
CA LEU A 32 5.69 15.28 28.95
C LEU A 32 5.40 16.23 27.78
N ASN A 33 4.37 17.08 27.88
CA ASN A 33 4.11 18.11 26.87
C ASN A 33 5.02 19.34 27.00
N GLU A 34 5.43 19.74 28.21
CA GLU A 34 6.37 20.85 28.38
C GLU A 34 7.83 20.46 28.04
N ALA A 35 8.19 19.17 28.07
CA ALA A 35 9.53 18.69 27.67
C ALA A 35 9.72 18.57 26.14
N MET A 36 8.65 18.48 25.34
CA MET A 36 8.76 18.45 23.87
C MET A 36 8.89 19.84 23.24
N THR A 37 8.47 20.92 23.93
CA THR A 37 8.56 22.28 23.39
C THR A 37 9.79 23.06 23.91
N ALA A 38 10.46 22.60 24.98
CA ALA A 38 11.54 23.34 25.62
C ALA A 38 12.97 22.96 25.17
N ASN A 39 13.16 22.06 24.19
CA ASN A 39 14.49 21.64 23.74
C ASN A 39 14.86 22.06 22.30
N ILE A 40 14.14 23.02 21.70
CA ILE A 40 14.54 23.67 20.43
C ILE A 40 15.35 24.93 20.75
N GLY A 41 16.45 24.72 21.44
CA GLY A 41 17.41 25.77 21.78
C GLY A 41 18.76 25.13 22.05
N GLN A 42 19.59 25.05 21.01
CA GLN A 42 20.97 24.55 21.02
C GLN A 42 21.17 23.03 21.05
N ALA A 43 20.83 22.34 19.95
CA ALA A 43 21.60 21.18 19.49
C ALA A 43 21.41 21.04 17.97
N GLY A 44 22.51 21.12 17.21
CA GLY A 44 22.54 21.09 15.74
C GLY A 44 22.22 19.71 15.14
N GLY A 45 20.94 19.32 15.19
CA GLY A 45 20.40 18.20 14.42
C GLY A 45 19.69 18.71 13.16
N SER A 46 20.20 18.32 11.99
CA SER A 46 19.56 18.56 10.69
C SER A 46 18.17 17.92 10.66
N VAL A 47 17.12 18.73 10.69
CA VAL A 47 15.73 18.28 10.49
C VAL A 47 15.59 17.84 9.03
N LEU A 48 15.28 16.56 8.82
CA LEU A 48 14.90 16.03 7.50
C LEU A 48 13.60 16.71 7.07
N THR A 49 13.63 17.50 6.01
CA THR A 49 12.42 18.08 5.42
C THR A 49 11.63 16.95 4.76
N ARG A 50 10.44 16.64 5.31
CA ARG A 50 9.47 15.69 4.72
C ARG A 50 9.06 16.17 3.31
N SER A 51 8.57 15.30 2.44
CA SER A 51 7.99 15.74 1.15
C SER A 51 6.62 16.39 1.35
N ASP A 52 6.14 17.18 0.38
CA ASP A 52 4.82 17.83 0.44
C ASP A 52 3.69 16.79 0.57
N ALA A 53 3.83 15.67 -0.12
CA ALA A 53 2.89 14.55 -0.04
C ALA A 53 2.88 13.91 1.36
N ASP A 54 4.03 13.78 2.02
CA ASP A 54 4.11 13.24 3.38
C ASP A 54 3.47 14.18 4.40
N VAL A 55 3.66 15.50 4.25
CA VAL A 55 3.05 16.51 5.11
C VAL A 55 1.53 16.51 4.93
N ALA A 56 1.05 16.53 3.69
CA ALA A 56 -0.38 16.46 3.37
C ALA A 56 -1.02 15.19 3.93
N LYS A 57 -0.38 14.02 3.72
CA LYS A 57 -0.87 12.74 4.24
C LYS A 57 -0.90 12.73 5.78
N SER A 58 0.17 13.17 6.43
CA SER A 58 0.22 13.25 7.90
C SER A 58 -0.91 14.12 8.46
N GLN A 59 -1.27 15.19 7.76
CA GLN A 59 -2.31 16.11 8.19
C GLN A 59 -3.73 15.55 7.92
N GLN A 60 -3.92 14.89 6.78
CA GLN A 60 -5.13 14.13 6.49
C GLN A 60 -5.38 13.04 7.53
N ASP A 61 -4.37 12.23 7.84
CA ASP A 61 -4.46 11.14 8.82
C ASP A 61 -4.81 11.67 10.22
N LYS A 62 -4.25 12.82 10.62
CA LYS A 62 -4.59 13.51 11.88
C LYS A 62 -6.06 13.93 11.93
N GLY A 63 -6.58 14.54 10.86
CA GLY A 63 -7.98 14.94 10.78
C GLY A 63 -8.94 13.74 10.81
N LEU A 64 -8.61 12.66 10.10
CA LEU A 64 -9.42 11.43 10.05
C LEU A 64 -9.44 10.70 11.40
N ALA A 65 -8.31 10.70 12.13
CA ALA A 65 -8.25 10.14 13.47
C ALA A 65 -9.19 10.88 14.44
N GLU A 66 -9.26 12.21 14.33
CA GLU A 66 -10.14 13.02 15.19
C GLU A 66 -11.62 12.85 14.83
N LEU A 67 -11.98 12.80 13.54
CA LEU A 67 -13.33 12.44 13.10
C LEU A 67 -13.73 11.07 13.66
N SER A 68 -12.87 10.05 13.50
CA SER A 68 -13.15 8.70 14.00
C SER A 68 -13.39 8.70 15.52
N ARG A 69 -12.62 9.52 16.27
CA ARG A 69 -12.76 9.67 17.72
C ARG A 69 -14.07 10.36 18.11
N LEU A 70 -14.45 11.44 17.42
CA LEU A 70 -15.71 12.15 17.65
C LEU A 70 -16.93 11.26 17.33
N HIS A 71 -16.81 10.40 16.33
CA HIS A 71 -17.90 9.54 15.88
C HIS A 71 -18.00 8.20 16.63
N ALA A 72 -17.00 7.85 17.45
CA ALA A 72 -17.01 6.62 18.23
C ALA A 72 -18.23 6.49 19.17
N ASN A 73 -18.83 7.61 19.59
CA ASN A 73 -19.98 7.67 20.49
C ASN A 73 -21.24 8.25 19.84
N LEU A 74 -21.23 8.50 18.53
CA LEU A 74 -22.41 8.96 17.83
C LEU A 74 -23.44 7.82 17.86
N ASN A 75 -24.51 8.00 18.62
CA ASN A 75 -25.65 7.08 18.61
C ASN A 75 -26.40 7.28 17.29
N VAL A 76 -25.97 6.56 16.26
CA VAL A 76 -26.43 6.78 14.89
C VAL A 76 -27.76 6.07 14.60
N THR A 77 -28.42 5.45 15.57
CA THR A 77 -29.74 4.85 15.38
C THR A 77 -30.55 5.00 16.66
N THR A 78 -31.87 4.94 16.56
CA THR A 78 -32.79 5.08 17.70
C THR A 78 -32.64 3.97 18.74
N ASP A 79 -32.08 2.82 18.35
CA ASP A 79 -31.86 1.65 19.20
C ASP A 79 -30.38 1.47 19.61
N GLY A 80 -29.49 2.36 19.17
CA GLY A 80 -28.06 2.29 19.45
C GLY A 80 -27.29 1.25 18.63
N SER A 81 -27.93 0.62 17.63
CA SER A 81 -27.25 -0.19 16.63
C SER A 81 -26.36 0.64 15.69
N ALA A 82 -25.39 -0.02 15.04
CA ALA A 82 -24.60 0.62 14.01
C ALA A 82 -25.50 1.00 12.81
N PRO A 83 -25.27 2.16 12.16
CA PRO A 83 -25.97 2.53 10.93
C PRO A 83 -25.64 1.53 9.81
N ARG A 84 -26.54 1.43 8.84
CA ARG A 84 -26.37 0.55 7.68
C ARG A 84 -25.28 1.12 6.77
N GLN A 85 -24.23 0.36 6.52
CA GLN A 85 -23.19 0.76 5.57
C GLN A 85 -23.61 0.35 4.16
N PHE A 86 -23.42 1.23 3.18
CA PHE A 86 -23.57 0.89 1.75
C PHE A 86 -22.85 1.92 0.88
N ASP A 87 -22.40 1.49 -0.29
CA ASP A 87 -21.67 2.36 -1.21
C ASP A 87 -22.58 3.35 -1.95
N PHE A 88 -21.95 4.41 -2.47
CA PHE A 88 -22.59 5.33 -3.40
C PHE A 88 -23.08 4.60 -4.65
N ASN A 89 -24.33 4.83 -5.06
CA ASN A 89 -24.94 4.15 -6.20
C ASN A 89 -25.40 5.17 -7.25
N ASP A 90 -24.66 5.24 -8.36
CA ASP A 90 -24.95 6.14 -9.48
C ASP A 90 -26.24 5.82 -10.25
N HIS A 91 -26.86 4.66 -10.01
CA HIS A 91 -27.88 4.08 -10.88
C HIS A 91 -29.09 3.49 -10.14
N TYR A 92 -29.45 4.03 -8.98
CA TYR A 92 -30.61 3.56 -8.23
C TYR A 92 -31.91 3.79 -9.02
N GLN A 93 -32.70 2.73 -9.17
CA GLN A 93 -34.01 2.82 -9.81
C GLN A 93 -35.13 2.90 -8.76
N VAL A 94 -35.88 4.00 -8.80
CA VAL A 94 -36.97 4.28 -7.85
C VAL A 94 -38.13 3.30 -8.07
N GLN A 95 -38.57 2.60 -7.03
CA GLN A 95 -39.52 1.48 -7.17
C GLN A 95 -41.00 1.89 -7.16
N ALA A 96 -41.30 3.04 -6.56
CA ALA A 96 -42.63 3.65 -6.50
C ALA A 96 -42.47 5.18 -6.41
N ASP A 97 -43.52 5.92 -6.78
CA ASP A 97 -43.52 7.37 -6.55
C ASP A 97 -43.33 7.62 -5.04
N THR A 98 -42.24 8.31 -4.68
CA THR A 98 -41.81 8.45 -3.29
C THR A 98 -41.14 9.80 -3.05
N GLY A 99 -41.30 10.33 -1.84
CA GLY A 99 -40.58 11.53 -1.39
C GLY A 99 -39.13 11.21 -1.04
N ALA A 100 -38.27 12.23 -1.02
CA ALA A 100 -36.87 12.06 -0.63
C ALA A 100 -36.71 11.50 0.80
N LEU A 101 -37.55 11.97 1.74
CA LEU A 101 -37.58 11.49 3.13
C LEU A 101 -38.02 10.02 3.25
N ASP A 102 -39.05 9.62 2.51
CA ASP A 102 -39.54 8.24 2.52
C ASP A 102 -38.51 7.30 1.90
N LEU A 103 -37.83 7.75 0.84
CA LEU A 103 -36.74 7.02 0.22
C LEU A 103 -35.54 6.88 1.18
N ALA A 104 -35.17 7.94 1.90
CA ALA A 104 -34.14 7.86 2.93
C ALA A 104 -34.54 6.90 4.06
N ALA A 105 -35.80 6.92 4.51
CA ALA A 105 -36.31 5.99 5.52
C ALA A 105 -36.26 4.53 5.05
N GLN A 106 -36.56 4.28 3.77
CA GLN A 106 -36.50 2.96 3.17
C GLN A 106 -35.07 2.42 3.13
N VAL A 107 -34.10 3.27 2.79
CA VAL A 107 -32.69 2.89 2.65
C VAL A 107 -32.01 2.71 4.00
N LEU A 108 -32.15 3.69 4.90
CA LEU A 108 -31.52 3.68 6.22
C LEU A 108 -32.20 2.71 7.21
N GLY A 109 -33.45 2.31 6.93
CA GLY A 109 -34.24 1.43 7.79
C GLY A 109 -34.95 2.16 8.93
N SER A 110 -35.80 1.42 9.65
CA SER A 110 -36.67 1.98 10.71
C SER A 110 -35.93 2.47 11.95
N GLY A 111 -34.68 2.04 12.14
CA GLY A 111 -33.82 2.49 13.25
C GLY A 111 -33.21 3.87 13.02
N ALA A 112 -33.31 4.45 11.82
CA ALA A 112 -32.75 5.77 11.55
C ALA A 112 -33.55 6.87 12.25
N THR A 113 -32.84 7.78 12.91
CA THR A 113 -33.45 8.95 13.54
C THR A 113 -34.08 9.88 12.49
N ALA A 114 -34.95 10.80 12.92
CA ALA A 114 -35.52 11.79 12.01
C ALA A 114 -34.44 12.67 11.34
N GLY A 115 -33.45 13.12 12.13
CA GLY A 115 -32.36 13.95 11.62
C GLY A 115 -31.50 13.26 10.57
N GLN A 116 -31.22 11.96 10.73
CA GLN A 116 -30.47 11.22 9.72
C GLN A 116 -31.25 11.02 8.42
N ARG A 117 -32.56 10.74 8.52
CA ARG A 117 -33.40 10.61 7.33
C ARG A 117 -33.46 11.92 6.56
N GLU A 118 -33.54 13.03 7.28
CA GLU A 118 -33.49 14.37 6.70
C GLU A 118 -32.13 14.66 6.06
N HIS A 119 -31.03 14.44 6.77
CA HIS A 119 -29.65 14.62 6.28
C HIS A 119 -29.38 13.80 5.02
N PHE A 120 -29.72 12.52 5.05
CA PHE A 120 -29.56 11.62 3.92
C PHE A 120 -30.47 12.02 2.75
N ALA A 121 -31.72 12.43 3.01
CA ALA A 121 -32.62 12.94 1.97
C ALA A 121 -32.07 14.20 1.30
N GLN A 122 -31.48 15.13 2.05
CA GLN A 122 -30.80 16.31 1.49
C GLN A 122 -29.66 15.89 0.56
N ARG A 123 -28.87 14.89 0.97
CA ARG A 123 -27.77 14.37 0.17
C ARG A 123 -28.23 13.62 -1.09
N ILE A 124 -29.41 13.00 -1.08
CA ILE A 124 -30.06 12.49 -2.31
C ILE A 124 -30.32 13.65 -3.29
N LEU A 125 -30.85 14.79 -2.80
CA LEU A 125 -31.11 15.95 -3.68
C LEU A 125 -29.81 16.53 -4.24
N ILE A 126 -28.76 16.64 -3.42
CA ILE A 126 -27.44 17.12 -3.83
C ILE A 126 -26.85 16.22 -4.92
N ALA A 127 -26.86 14.90 -4.72
CA ALA A 127 -26.32 13.94 -5.69
C ALA A 127 -27.05 14.00 -7.05
N ASN A 128 -28.31 14.43 -7.07
CA ASN A 128 -29.14 14.54 -8.28
C ASN A 128 -29.29 15.97 -8.81
N ASP A 129 -28.47 16.92 -8.35
CA ASP A 129 -28.49 18.33 -8.79
C ASP A 129 -29.85 19.04 -8.55
N ARG A 130 -30.60 18.65 -7.52
CA ARG A 130 -31.95 19.19 -7.16
C ARG A 130 -31.92 20.13 -5.96
N LEU A 131 -30.86 20.94 -5.82
CA LEU A 131 -30.64 21.84 -4.69
C LEU A 131 -31.74 22.91 -4.48
N SER A 132 -32.57 23.17 -5.50
CA SER A 132 -33.66 24.15 -5.42
C SER A 132 -34.92 23.62 -4.73
N GLU A 133 -34.99 22.33 -4.42
CA GLU A 133 -36.14 21.68 -3.81
C GLU A 133 -35.89 21.41 -2.33
N THR A 134 -36.92 21.51 -1.49
CA THR A 134 -36.83 21.05 -0.09
C THR A 134 -37.07 19.54 -0.02
N VAL A 135 -36.62 18.89 1.04
CA VAL A 135 -36.78 17.43 1.23
C VAL A 135 -38.26 17.00 1.28
N GLU A 136 -39.16 17.89 1.69
CA GLU A 136 -40.61 17.65 1.73
C GLU A 136 -41.27 17.81 0.36
N GLN A 137 -40.70 18.64 -0.51
CA GLN A 137 -41.23 18.91 -1.86
C GLN A 137 -40.72 17.91 -2.88
N ALA A 138 -39.49 17.44 -2.69
CA ALA A 138 -38.81 16.59 -3.64
C ALA A 138 -39.44 15.19 -3.70
N ASN A 139 -40.06 14.91 -4.84
CA ASN A 139 -40.60 13.60 -5.18
C ASN A 139 -39.82 12.98 -6.35
N PHE A 140 -39.71 11.66 -6.33
CA PHE A 140 -39.10 10.88 -7.40
C PHE A 140 -40.13 9.92 -7.96
N SER A 141 -40.31 9.94 -9.28
CA SER A 141 -41.26 9.06 -9.95
C SER A 141 -40.75 7.62 -10.02
N LYS A 142 -41.66 6.66 -9.95
CA LYS A 142 -41.39 5.25 -10.21
C LYS A 142 -40.65 5.08 -11.54
N GLY A 143 -39.56 4.31 -11.51
CA GLY A 143 -38.71 4.01 -12.65
C GLY A 143 -37.65 5.06 -12.93
N ALA A 144 -37.68 6.23 -12.26
CA ALA A 144 -36.61 7.21 -12.37
C ALA A 144 -35.27 6.61 -11.94
N ARG A 145 -34.21 6.92 -12.68
CA ARG A 145 -32.85 6.57 -12.31
C ARG A 145 -32.24 7.79 -11.62
N ILE A 146 -31.78 7.59 -10.40
CA ILE A 146 -31.20 8.64 -9.55
C ILE A 146 -29.88 8.16 -8.98
N LYS A 147 -29.04 9.10 -8.56
CA LYS A 147 -27.87 8.82 -7.74
C LYS A 147 -28.27 8.72 -6.29
N MET A 148 -27.85 7.67 -5.60
CA MET A 148 -28.06 7.51 -4.17
C MET A 148 -26.73 7.69 -3.44
N PRO A 149 -26.70 8.54 -2.39
CA PRO A 149 -25.56 8.61 -1.49
C PRO A 149 -25.21 7.25 -0.90
N GLY A 150 -23.95 7.05 -0.52
CA GLY A 150 -23.55 5.94 0.34
C GLY A 150 -23.68 6.31 1.83
N GLN A 151 -23.42 5.35 2.72
CA GLN A 151 -23.29 5.57 4.16
C GLN A 151 -22.12 4.75 4.72
N THR A 152 -21.28 5.36 5.56
CA THR A 152 -20.20 4.71 6.31
C THR A 152 -20.70 4.07 7.61
N ALA A 153 -19.90 3.19 8.21
CA ALA A 153 -20.25 2.49 9.45
C ALA A 153 -20.42 3.40 10.68
N ASP A 154 -19.86 4.61 10.65
CA ASP A 154 -20.03 5.65 11.66
C ASP A 154 -21.16 6.64 11.30
N GLY A 155 -21.90 6.37 10.22
CA GLY A 155 -23.11 7.09 9.82
C GLY A 155 -22.91 8.27 8.87
N GLY A 156 -21.67 8.53 8.45
CA GLY A 156 -21.34 9.56 7.47
C GLY A 156 -21.95 9.26 6.10
N VAL A 157 -22.50 10.27 5.45
CA VAL A 157 -23.19 10.13 4.15
C VAL A 157 -22.21 10.45 3.04
N ILE A 158 -22.02 9.52 2.11
CA ILE A 158 -21.03 9.65 1.02
C ILE A 158 -21.71 10.19 -0.24
N VAL A 159 -21.20 11.29 -0.79
CA VAL A 159 -21.61 11.83 -2.09
C VAL A 159 -20.38 11.93 -3.00
N VAL A 160 -20.53 11.49 -4.26
CA VAL A 160 -19.49 11.67 -5.29
C VAL A 160 -20.02 12.61 -6.37
N ARG A 161 -19.29 13.71 -6.62
CA ARG A 161 -19.68 14.71 -7.63
C ARG A 161 -18.45 15.15 -8.40
N HIS A 162 -18.49 15.02 -9.73
CA HIS A 162 -17.38 15.39 -10.62
C HIS A 162 -16.02 14.74 -10.31
N GLY A 163 -16.01 13.60 -9.61
CA GLY A 163 -14.79 12.91 -9.18
C GLY A 163 -14.36 13.26 -7.75
N ASP A 164 -14.99 14.27 -7.14
CA ASP A 164 -14.75 14.65 -5.75
C ASP A 164 -15.63 13.80 -4.83
N ARG A 165 -15.04 13.32 -3.75
CA ARG A 165 -15.71 12.53 -2.72
C ARG A 165 -15.92 13.41 -1.49
N GLU A 166 -17.17 13.55 -1.09
CA GLU A 166 -17.60 14.21 0.14
C GLU A 166 -18.22 13.17 1.07
N ILE A 167 -17.87 13.19 2.35
CA ILE A 167 -18.50 12.45 3.42
C ILE A 167 -18.90 13.45 4.47
N ASP A 168 -20.15 13.44 4.93
CA ASP A 168 -20.60 14.36 5.95
C ASP A 168 -21.58 13.72 6.94
N TRP A 169 -21.49 14.14 8.20
CA TRP A 169 -22.24 13.57 9.31
C TRP A 169 -23.32 14.53 9.79
N SER A 170 -24.31 13.98 10.52
CA SER A 170 -25.44 14.77 11.01
C SER A 170 -25.06 15.81 12.08
N ASP A 171 -23.85 15.74 12.64
CA ASP A 171 -23.32 16.75 13.55
C ASP A 171 -22.68 17.95 12.83
N GLY A 172 -22.67 17.93 11.49
CA GLY A 172 -22.11 18.97 10.64
C GLY A 172 -20.62 18.81 10.32
N SER A 173 -19.96 17.76 10.84
CA SER A 173 -18.62 17.42 10.40
C SER A 173 -18.61 16.90 8.97
N SER A 174 -17.49 17.05 8.26
CA SER A 174 -17.33 16.58 6.89
C SER A 174 -15.89 16.30 6.50
N TYR A 175 -15.71 15.48 5.48
CA TYR A 175 -14.46 15.13 4.83
C TYR A 175 -14.65 15.21 3.32
N GLN A 176 -13.85 16.04 2.67
CA GLN A 176 -13.87 16.28 1.23
C GLN A 176 -12.51 15.97 0.65
N VAL A 177 -12.46 15.21 -0.44
CA VAL A 177 -11.22 14.95 -1.19
C VAL A 177 -11.50 14.97 -2.69
N GLY A 178 -10.75 15.80 -3.39
CA GLY A 178 -10.80 15.93 -4.84
C GLY A 178 -10.07 14.78 -5.54
N ALA A 179 -10.30 14.65 -6.85
CA ALA A 179 -9.67 13.62 -7.67
C ALA A 179 -8.12 13.69 -7.72
N ASP A 180 -7.54 14.84 -7.36
CA ASP A 180 -6.09 15.04 -7.28
C ASP A 180 -5.48 14.85 -5.88
N GLY A 181 -6.31 14.49 -4.90
CA GLY A 181 -5.90 14.24 -3.53
C GLY A 181 -5.84 15.49 -2.65
N GLU A 182 -6.13 16.69 -3.18
CA GLU A 182 -6.38 17.86 -2.32
C GLU A 182 -7.70 17.66 -1.57
N GLY A 183 -7.75 18.05 -0.30
CA GLY A 183 -8.97 17.91 0.47
C GLY A 183 -9.01 18.69 1.75
N ARG A 184 -10.16 18.59 2.43
CA ARG A 184 -10.50 19.32 3.65
C ARG A 184 -11.30 18.44 4.59
N ILE A 185 -11.08 18.61 5.88
CA ILE A 185 -11.83 17.98 6.96
C ILE A 185 -12.38 19.07 7.86
N PHE A 186 -13.68 19.07 8.13
CA PHE A 186 -14.34 20.01 9.04
C PHE A 186 -14.95 19.24 10.22
N TYR A 187 -14.79 19.71 11.44
CA TYR A 187 -15.46 19.14 12.62
C TYR A 187 -15.56 20.15 13.77
N GLN A 188 -16.38 19.86 14.78
CA GLN A 188 -16.31 20.58 16.06
C GLN A 188 -15.51 19.77 17.08
N SER A 189 -14.51 20.39 17.69
CA SER A 189 -13.74 19.78 18.78
C SER A 189 -14.60 19.67 20.05
N GLU A 190 -14.16 18.86 21.01
CA GLU A 190 -14.83 18.75 22.33
C GLU A 190 -14.87 20.06 23.12
N SER A 191 -13.95 20.99 22.84
CA SER A 191 -13.94 22.33 23.44
C SER A 191 -14.93 23.29 22.77
N GLY A 192 -15.65 22.83 21.74
CA GLY A 192 -16.62 23.60 20.95
C GLY A 192 -15.97 24.49 19.90
N GLU A 193 -14.74 24.22 19.47
CA GLU A 193 -14.07 24.94 18.39
C GLU A 193 -14.45 24.30 17.05
N SER A 194 -14.80 25.10 16.03
CA SER A 194 -14.88 24.60 14.66
C SER A 194 -13.47 24.44 14.10
N VAL A 195 -13.11 23.26 13.64
CA VAL A 195 -11.78 22.94 13.10
C VAL A 195 -11.90 22.61 11.61
N GLU A 196 -11.09 23.26 10.78
CA GLU A 196 -10.84 22.93 9.38
C GLU A 196 -9.40 22.40 9.25
N VAL A 197 -9.23 21.24 8.63
CA VAL A 197 -7.93 20.67 8.29
C VAL A 197 -7.85 20.55 6.78
N ALA A 198 -7.04 21.40 6.14
CA ALA A 198 -6.77 21.35 4.71
C ALA A 198 -5.47 20.57 4.44
N PHE A 199 -5.44 19.79 3.35
CA PHE A 199 -4.27 19.05 2.91
C PHE A 199 -4.16 19.09 1.38
N ASN A 200 -2.96 19.38 0.87
CA ASN A 200 -2.68 19.41 -0.56
C ASN A 200 -1.34 18.71 -0.86
N PRO A 201 -1.34 17.55 -1.54
CA PRO A 201 -0.12 16.77 -1.77
C PRO A 201 0.85 17.42 -2.77
N ARG A 202 0.45 18.52 -3.42
CA ARG A 202 1.25 19.25 -4.42
C ARG A 202 1.73 20.62 -3.96
N ASP A 203 1.11 21.15 -2.90
CA ASP A 203 1.42 22.47 -2.38
C ASP A 203 1.36 22.44 -0.86
N ARG A 204 2.53 22.47 -0.24
CA ARG A 204 2.66 22.51 1.22
C ARG A 204 1.93 23.69 1.84
N ALA A 205 1.91 24.85 1.18
CA ALA A 205 1.20 26.04 1.68
C ALA A 205 -0.32 25.84 1.70
N GLY A 206 -0.84 24.88 0.92
CA GLY A 206 -2.23 24.43 0.95
C GLY A 206 -2.56 23.46 2.11
N THR A 207 -1.60 23.12 2.97
CA THR A 207 -1.78 22.20 4.09
C THR A 207 -1.74 22.93 5.43
N TYR A 208 -2.89 23.08 6.10
CA TYR A 208 -3.02 23.86 7.35
C TYR A 208 -4.17 23.34 8.23
N GLU A 209 -4.21 23.83 9.48
CA GLU A 209 -5.32 23.60 10.41
C GLU A 209 -5.86 24.94 10.93
N THR A 210 -7.13 25.24 10.70
CA THR A 210 -7.80 26.43 11.23
C THR A 210 -8.76 26.04 12.34
N ARG A 211 -8.72 26.71 13.49
CA ARG A 211 -9.61 26.52 14.63
C ARG A 211 -10.35 27.80 14.96
N SER A 212 -11.67 27.77 15.03
CA SER A 212 -12.48 28.96 15.25
C SER A 212 -13.42 28.79 16.44
N ARG A 213 -13.46 29.78 17.33
CA ARG A 213 -14.36 29.84 18.50
C ARG A 213 -14.84 31.27 18.73
N GLY A 214 -16.13 31.51 18.45
CA GLY A 214 -16.72 32.83 18.55
C GLY A 214 -16.10 33.79 17.53
N ASP A 215 -15.51 34.88 18.02
CA ASP A 215 -14.84 35.89 17.21
C ASP A 215 -13.36 35.58 16.95
N THR A 216 -12.84 34.43 17.40
CA THR A 216 -11.42 34.10 17.29
C THR A 216 -11.22 32.93 16.34
N GLU A 217 -10.34 33.09 15.36
CA GLU A 217 -9.86 32.08 14.40
C GLU A 217 -8.35 31.88 14.60
N VAL A 218 -7.86 30.65 14.57
CA VAL A 218 -6.44 30.30 14.74
C VAL A 218 -6.04 29.36 13.62
N THR A 219 -5.27 29.84 12.65
CA THR A 219 -4.66 29.01 11.62
C THR A 219 -3.25 28.60 12.04
N ILE A 220 -2.98 27.31 12.02
CA ILE A 220 -1.69 26.70 12.34
C ILE A 220 -1.12 26.18 11.01
N ASP A 221 -0.02 26.78 10.59
CA ASP A 221 0.86 26.21 9.57
C ASP A 221 1.76 25.18 10.25
N ASN A 222 1.59 23.92 9.88
CA ASN A 222 2.22 22.79 10.56
C ASN A 222 3.71 22.63 10.24
N GLU A 223 4.26 23.28 9.22
CA GLU A 223 5.70 23.24 8.93
C GLU A 223 6.46 24.23 9.79
N SER A 224 6.03 25.48 9.76
CA SER A 224 6.71 26.57 10.46
C SER A 224 6.35 26.64 11.95
N GLY A 225 5.26 25.96 12.35
CA GLY A 225 4.62 26.16 13.64
C GLY A 225 4.05 27.57 13.78
N HIS A 226 3.93 28.33 12.67
CA HIS A 226 3.36 29.67 12.69
C HIS A 226 1.87 29.55 13.02
N ARG A 227 1.52 30.11 14.18
CA ARG A 227 0.16 30.21 14.68
C ARG A 227 -0.37 31.60 14.35
N LEU A 228 -1.13 31.70 13.27
CA LEU A 228 -1.88 32.89 12.92
C LEU A 228 -3.19 32.90 13.71
N GLU A 229 -3.21 33.57 14.85
CA GLU A 229 -4.48 33.95 15.50
C GLU A 229 -5.10 35.14 14.74
N ARG A 230 -6.42 35.22 14.72
CA ARG A 230 -7.21 36.30 14.15
C ARG A 230 -8.42 36.48 15.04
N ARG A 231 -8.45 37.55 15.81
CA ARG A 231 -9.69 38.00 16.47
C ARG A 231 -10.44 38.96 15.56
N TRP A 232 -11.62 38.55 15.09
CA TRP A 232 -12.55 39.36 14.34
C TRP A 232 -13.17 40.44 15.23
N VAL A 233 -12.83 41.71 14.99
CA VAL A 233 -13.51 42.82 15.65
C VAL A 233 -14.74 43.19 14.80
N GLU A 234 -15.93 43.03 15.36
CA GLU A 234 -17.22 43.25 14.71
C GLU A 234 -17.45 44.74 14.36
N GLY A 235 -17.54 45.05 13.05
CA GLY A 235 -18.05 46.32 12.54
C GLY A 235 -19.21 46.09 11.57
N ARG A 236 -20.32 46.83 11.72
CA ARG A 236 -21.40 46.83 10.71
C ARG A 236 -20.99 47.70 9.52
N GLY A 237 -20.83 47.07 8.35
CA GLY A 237 -20.74 47.77 7.08
C GLY A 237 -22.03 48.57 6.79
N GLY A 238 -21.97 49.48 5.81
CA GLY A 238 -23.11 50.32 5.41
C GLY A 238 -24.31 49.54 4.84
N ASP A 239 -24.11 48.27 4.48
CA ASP A 239 -25.11 47.33 3.96
C ASP A 239 -25.59 46.32 5.00
N GLY A 240 -25.05 46.36 6.23
CA GLY A 240 -25.37 45.42 7.30
C GLY A 240 -24.63 44.09 7.24
N GLN A 241 -23.68 43.89 6.31
CA GLN A 241 -22.77 42.74 6.36
C GLN A 241 -21.68 42.96 7.42
N TRP A 242 -21.23 41.86 8.01
CA TRP A 242 -20.11 41.85 8.95
C TRP A 242 -18.80 41.96 8.16
N GLU A 243 -18.02 42.99 8.45
CA GLU A 243 -16.72 43.21 7.81
C GLU A 243 -15.60 43.11 8.86
N VAL A 244 -14.46 42.58 8.43
CA VAL A 244 -13.24 42.46 9.22
C VAL A 244 -12.71 43.85 9.53
N SER A 245 -12.76 44.28 10.80
CA SER A 245 -12.17 45.56 11.20
C SER A 245 -10.78 45.43 11.84
N GLY A 246 -10.36 44.22 12.20
CA GLY A 246 -8.99 43.92 12.59
C GLY A 246 -8.69 42.44 12.81
N ALA A 247 -7.42 42.10 13.04
CA ALA A 247 -6.93 40.74 13.31
C ALA A 247 -5.70 40.75 14.23
N ASP A 248 -5.77 39.99 15.34
CA ASP A 248 -4.64 39.76 16.26
C ASP A 248 -3.83 38.51 15.91
N THR A 249 -2.69 38.63 15.24
CA THR A 249 -1.81 37.50 14.89
C THR A 249 -0.56 37.38 15.78
N ARG A 250 0.07 36.20 15.82
CA ARG A 250 1.31 35.95 16.56
C ARG A 250 2.34 35.29 15.65
N ALA A 251 3.57 35.80 15.65
CA ALA A 251 4.70 35.17 14.97
C ALA A 251 5.85 35.09 15.97
N GLY A 252 6.14 33.87 16.44
CA GLY A 252 7.07 33.64 17.54
C GLY A 252 6.62 34.29 18.85
N ASP A 253 7.45 35.16 19.41
CA ASP A 253 7.22 35.87 20.67
C ASP A 253 6.49 37.21 20.51
N ARG A 254 6.20 37.64 19.27
CA ARG A 254 5.51 38.91 18.96
C ARG A 254 4.04 38.73 18.64
N GLN A 255 3.22 39.68 19.06
CA GLN A 255 1.80 39.79 18.72
C GLN A 255 1.58 40.96 17.76
N PHE A 256 0.59 40.89 16.90
CA PHE A 256 0.29 41.92 15.90
C PHE A 256 -1.19 42.18 15.88
N HIS A 257 -1.59 43.41 16.13
CA HIS A 257 -2.95 43.88 15.93
C HIS A 257 -3.02 44.58 14.57
N ILE A 258 -3.61 43.92 13.58
CA ILE A 258 -3.77 44.42 12.22
C ILE A 258 -5.14 45.08 12.15
N ASP A 259 -5.22 46.40 12.05
CA ASP A 259 -6.46 47.10 11.74
C ASP A 259 -6.69 47.05 10.23
N VAL A 260 -7.88 46.64 9.84
CA VAL A 260 -8.28 46.55 8.44
C VAL A 260 -9.48 47.45 8.25
N LYS A 261 -9.46 48.28 7.19
CA LYS A 261 -10.63 49.08 6.89
C LYS A 261 -11.75 48.13 6.45
N PRO A 262 -12.97 48.24 7.00
CA PRO A 262 -14.11 47.42 6.57
C PRO A 262 -14.25 47.45 5.03
N GLY A 263 -14.31 46.26 4.40
CA GLY A 263 -14.36 46.08 2.95
C GLY A 263 -13.01 46.14 2.20
N SER A 264 -11.87 46.19 2.91
CA SER A 264 -10.52 46.18 2.31
C SER A 264 -9.75 44.91 2.68
N ASP A 265 -9.05 44.32 1.72
CA ASP A 265 -8.12 43.19 2.00
C ASP A 265 -6.72 43.68 2.41
N THR A 266 -6.50 44.99 2.46
CA THR A 266 -5.22 45.57 2.87
C THR A 266 -5.32 46.19 4.25
N PRO A 267 -4.37 45.92 5.15
CA PRO A 267 -4.34 46.59 6.45
C PRO A 267 -4.27 48.11 6.30
N ASP A 268 -4.96 48.83 7.17
CA ASP A 268 -4.82 50.29 7.30
C ASP A 268 -3.67 50.62 8.28
N ARG A 269 -3.53 49.78 9.31
CA ARG A 269 -2.55 49.96 10.40
C ARG A 269 -2.19 48.60 11.00
N ILE A 270 -0.94 48.43 11.43
CA ILE A 270 -0.47 47.21 12.10
C ILE A 270 0.23 47.63 13.38
N VAL A 271 -0.28 47.26 14.56
CA VAL A 271 0.41 47.46 15.84
C VAL A 271 1.12 46.17 16.22
N MET A 272 2.44 46.18 16.19
CA MET A 272 3.26 45.07 16.66
C MET A 272 3.54 45.24 18.15
N LYS A 273 3.31 44.20 18.94
CA LYS A 273 3.73 44.09 20.32
C LYS A 273 4.90 43.10 20.43
N ASN A 274 6.06 43.62 20.80
CA ASN A 274 7.29 42.83 20.95
C ASN A 274 7.24 41.94 22.21
N ALA A 275 8.23 41.04 22.34
CA ALA A 275 8.38 40.15 23.50
C ALA A 275 8.47 40.90 24.84
N ASP A 276 9.11 42.08 24.84
CA ASP A 276 9.22 42.98 25.98
C ASP A 276 7.96 43.83 26.24
N GLN A 277 6.86 43.52 25.55
CA GLN A 277 5.56 44.20 25.59
C GLN A 277 5.57 45.63 25.00
N THR A 278 6.65 46.07 24.36
CA THR A 278 6.64 47.36 23.65
C THR A 278 5.80 47.30 22.39
N GLU A 279 4.97 48.32 22.15
CA GLU A 279 4.13 48.43 20.97
C GLU A 279 4.74 49.37 19.92
N VAL A 280 4.77 48.91 18.68
CA VAL A 280 5.25 49.64 17.50
C VAL A 280 4.13 49.70 16.49
N GLU A 281 3.57 50.90 16.28
CA GLU A 281 2.56 51.15 15.24
C GLU A 281 3.27 51.28 13.88
N LEU A 282 2.91 50.41 12.94
CA LEU A 282 3.35 50.40 11.56
C LEU A 282 2.22 50.93 10.66
N LYS A 283 2.53 51.92 9.83
CA LYS A 283 1.60 52.53 8.87
C LYS A 283 2.10 52.36 7.46
N LYS A 284 1.17 52.27 6.51
CA LYS A 284 1.48 52.20 5.09
C LYS A 284 2.15 53.51 4.65
N ASN A 285 3.37 53.42 4.13
CA ASN A 285 4.07 54.56 3.54
C ASN A 285 3.65 54.78 2.08
N GLY A 286 4.26 55.78 1.42
CA GLY A 286 3.97 56.09 0.02
C GLY A 286 4.33 54.99 -0.99
N SER A 287 5.14 53.99 -0.62
CA SER A 287 5.45 52.82 -1.46
C SER A 287 4.54 51.61 -1.17
N GLY A 288 3.59 51.75 -0.25
CA GLY A 288 2.66 50.69 0.12
C GLY A 288 3.16 49.73 1.19
N GLU A 289 4.33 50.00 1.80
CA GLU A 289 4.91 49.17 2.87
C GLU A 289 4.51 49.66 4.25
N PHE A 290 4.31 48.73 5.19
CA PHE A 290 4.03 49.06 6.58
C PHE A 290 5.33 49.27 7.33
N VAL A 291 5.57 50.51 7.75
CA VAL A 291 6.77 50.92 8.50
C VAL A 291 6.39 51.70 9.75
N SER A 292 7.23 51.61 10.79
CA SER A 292 7.06 52.37 12.03
C SER A 292 7.14 53.87 11.81
N ALA A 293 6.62 54.66 12.75
CA ALA A 293 6.64 56.13 12.66
C ALA A 293 8.06 56.72 12.53
N ASP A 294 9.06 56.08 13.13
CA ASP A 294 10.48 56.43 13.01
C ASP A 294 11.14 55.85 11.73
N GLY A 295 10.42 55.00 10.99
CA GLY A 295 10.88 54.32 9.78
C GLY A 295 11.97 53.28 10.01
N LEU A 296 12.22 52.87 11.27
CA LEU A 296 13.29 51.94 11.67
C LEU A 296 12.85 50.47 11.71
N SER A 297 11.56 50.17 11.59
CA SER A 297 11.02 48.80 11.55
C SER A 297 9.92 48.72 10.49
N GLY A 298 9.70 47.54 9.92
CA GLY A 298 8.62 47.31 8.99
C GLY A 298 8.24 45.85 8.85
N VAL A 299 7.18 45.59 8.08
CA VAL A 299 6.69 44.24 7.79
C VAL A 299 6.36 44.10 6.31
N VAL A 300 6.76 42.97 5.72
CA VAL A 300 6.32 42.54 4.39
C VAL A 300 5.22 41.47 4.59
N PRO A 301 3.98 41.68 4.12
CA PRO A 301 2.95 40.65 4.16
C PRO A 301 3.40 39.35 3.46
N PRO A 302 3.12 38.15 4.02
CA PRO A 302 2.26 37.89 5.18
C PRO A 302 3.03 37.78 6.52
N GLY A 303 3.82 38.79 6.91
CA GLY A 303 4.35 38.88 8.28
C GLY A 303 5.86 38.73 8.44
N ARG A 304 6.65 39.01 7.40
CA ARG A 304 8.12 39.05 7.51
C ARG A 304 8.56 40.38 8.08
N PHE A 305 8.83 40.41 9.38
CA PHE A 305 9.31 41.60 10.08
C PHE A 305 10.77 41.85 9.76
N TYR A 306 11.12 43.13 9.66
CA TYR A 306 12.49 43.56 9.47
C TYR A 306 12.78 44.85 10.22
N ARG A 307 14.02 44.98 10.67
CA ARG A 307 14.62 46.26 11.05
C ARG A 307 15.06 46.99 9.78
N ARG A 308 14.81 48.29 9.71
CA ARG A 308 15.09 49.17 8.57
C ARG A 308 16.18 50.17 8.92
N GLU A 309 17.20 50.26 8.09
CA GLU A 309 18.27 51.25 8.19
C GLU A 309 18.35 52.00 6.86
N THR A 310 18.24 53.34 6.88
CA THR A 310 18.36 54.16 5.68
C THR A 310 19.71 54.85 5.65
N GLY A 311 20.52 54.57 4.63
CA GLY A 311 21.83 55.17 4.42
C GLY A 311 21.75 56.63 3.95
N PRO A 312 22.84 57.41 4.07
CA PRO A 312 22.91 58.80 3.60
C PRO A 312 22.66 58.98 2.10
N ASP A 313 22.88 57.92 1.32
CA ASP A 313 22.65 57.84 -0.13
C ASP A 313 21.22 57.41 -0.50
N GLY A 314 20.36 57.19 0.50
CA GLY A 314 18.98 56.74 0.34
C GLY A 314 18.82 55.23 0.16
N GLN A 315 19.89 54.43 0.31
CA GLN A 315 19.76 52.97 0.34
C GLN A 315 19.00 52.51 1.59
N VAL A 316 18.18 51.48 1.45
CA VAL A 316 17.38 50.92 2.54
C VAL A 316 17.84 49.50 2.81
N LYS A 317 18.47 49.25 3.95
CA LYS A 317 18.78 47.91 4.44
C LYS A 317 17.64 47.41 5.33
N ARG A 318 17.14 46.21 5.03
CA ARG A 318 16.18 45.43 5.81
C ARG A 318 16.92 44.25 6.43
N THR A 319 16.75 44.04 7.73
CA THR A 319 17.24 42.85 8.43
C THR A 319 16.07 42.15 9.07
N TYR A 320 15.70 41.00 8.52
CA TYR A 320 14.56 40.19 8.94
C TYR A 320 14.87 39.39 10.20
N ASP A 321 13.82 38.99 10.91
CA ASP A 321 13.95 38.16 12.13
C ASP A 321 14.57 36.78 11.86
N SER A 322 14.41 36.25 10.63
CA SER A 322 15.11 35.03 10.19
C SER A 322 16.62 35.21 10.05
N GLY A 323 17.13 36.42 10.28
CA GLY A 323 18.51 36.82 10.00
C GLY A 323 18.76 37.19 8.54
N ALA A 324 17.76 37.05 7.65
CA ALA A 324 17.90 37.47 6.26
C ALA A 324 18.11 38.99 6.17
N ILE A 325 18.90 39.44 5.20
CA ILE A 325 19.16 40.85 4.94
C ILE A 325 18.77 41.14 3.50
N GLU A 326 18.15 42.27 3.23
CA GLU A 326 17.90 42.79 1.88
C GLU A 326 18.31 44.27 1.84
N VAL A 327 19.00 44.72 0.81
CA VAL A 327 19.39 46.13 0.62
C VAL A 327 18.75 46.63 -0.67
N TYR A 328 18.08 47.78 -0.61
CA TYR A 328 17.39 48.40 -1.73
C TYR A 328 18.00 49.77 -2.06
N ASP A 329 17.92 50.19 -3.32
CA ASP A 329 18.25 51.56 -3.72
C ASP A 329 17.12 52.56 -3.39
N SER A 330 17.35 53.84 -3.67
CA SER A 330 16.36 54.91 -3.46
C SER A 330 15.12 54.83 -4.37
N LYS A 331 15.13 53.92 -5.35
CA LYS A 331 14.01 53.61 -6.25
C LYS A 331 13.31 52.30 -5.88
N ASN A 332 13.66 51.70 -4.73
CA ASN A 332 13.15 50.43 -4.24
C ASN A 332 13.51 49.22 -5.13
N ASN A 333 14.60 49.27 -5.89
CA ASN A 333 15.16 48.09 -6.55
C ASN A 333 16.04 47.33 -5.54
N LEU A 334 15.90 46.01 -5.47
CA LEU A 334 16.76 45.17 -4.66
C LEU A 334 18.18 45.23 -5.22
N LEU A 335 19.16 45.57 -4.37
CA LEU A 335 20.59 45.65 -4.66
C LEU A 335 21.35 44.44 -4.11
N HIS A 336 20.93 43.91 -2.96
CA HIS A 336 21.62 42.82 -2.27
C HIS A 336 20.63 42.01 -1.44
N PHE A 337 20.82 40.69 -1.32
CA PHE A 337 20.24 39.90 -0.24
C PHE A 337 21.27 38.99 0.43
N GLU A 338 21.00 38.60 1.66
CA GLU A 338 21.65 37.54 2.44
C GLU A 338 20.55 36.72 3.10
N ARG A 339 20.57 35.38 3.00
CA ARG A 339 19.59 34.50 3.67
C ARG A 339 20.15 33.10 3.83
N ARG A 340 19.42 32.22 4.53
CA ARG A 340 19.67 30.78 4.48
C ARG A 340 18.76 30.12 3.44
N ASP A 341 19.28 29.17 2.68
CA ASP A 341 18.48 28.36 1.75
C ASP A 341 17.92 27.10 2.44
N ASP A 342 17.17 26.28 1.69
CA ASP A 342 16.55 25.03 2.19
C ASP A 342 17.59 23.99 2.65
N TRP A 343 18.87 24.26 2.40
CA TRP A 343 20.01 23.40 2.75
C TRP A 343 20.75 23.93 3.99
N ASP A 344 20.22 24.99 4.60
CA ASP A 344 20.80 25.71 5.72
C ASP A 344 22.19 26.31 5.41
N ARG A 345 22.40 26.72 4.15
CA ARG A 345 23.61 27.44 3.72
C ARG A 345 23.33 28.92 3.65
N LYS A 346 24.30 29.74 4.00
CA LYS A 346 24.18 31.20 3.80
C LYS A 346 24.35 31.50 2.30
N VAL A 347 23.34 32.13 1.71
CA VAL A 347 23.33 32.55 0.31
C VAL A 347 23.20 34.07 0.26
N THR A 348 24.10 34.73 -0.45
CA THR A 348 24.00 36.15 -0.77
C THR A 348 23.79 36.35 -2.27
N GLY A 349 23.13 37.42 -2.66
CA GLY A 349 22.92 37.75 -4.06
C GLY A 349 23.00 39.24 -4.30
N ASP A 350 23.83 39.67 -5.24
CA ASP A 350 24.04 41.08 -5.60
C ASP A 350 23.40 41.37 -6.95
N PHE A 351 22.71 42.51 -7.08
CA PHE A 351 21.99 42.91 -8.28
C PHE A 351 22.65 44.10 -8.95
N THR A 352 22.66 44.10 -10.28
CA THR A 352 22.99 45.30 -11.06
C THR A 352 21.74 46.16 -11.21
N GLY A 353 21.85 47.47 -10.94
CA GLY A 353 20.73 48.39 -10.68
C GLY A 353 19.50 48.19 -11.56
N GLY A 354 18.42 47.68 -10.95
CA GLY A 354 17.11 47.44 -11.58
C GLY A 354 16.89 46.05 -12.19
N GLY A 355 17.84 45.12 -12.07
CA GLY A 355 17.65 43.73 -12.48
C GLY A 355 16.64 42.98 -11.59
N SER A 356 15.87 42.05 -12.18
CA SER A 356 14.96 41.17 -11.44
C SER A 356 15.64 39.92 -10.87
N GLU A 357 16.89 39.68 -11.26
CA GLU A 357 17.72 38.55 -10.83
C GLU A 357 19.12 39.06 -10.45
N PRO A 358 19.78 38.42 -9.47
CA PRO A 358 21.11 38.85 -9.05
C PRO A 358 22.11 38.67 -10.19
N SER A 359 23.04 39.61 -10.34
CA SER A 359 24.20 39.47 -11.23
C SER A 359 25.22 38.47 -10.69
N THR A 360 25.31 38.33 -9.36
CA THR A 360 26.23 37.41 -8.70
C THR A 360 25.52 36.78 -7.50
N ILE A 361 25.71 35.48 -7.29
CA ILE A 361 25.24 34.77 -6.09
C ILE A 361 26.46 34.21 -5.38
N THR A 362 26.55 34.38 -4.07
CA THR A 362 27.54 33.70 -3.24
C THR A 362 26.86 32.68 -2.34
N VAL A 363 27.43 31.48 -2.23
CA VAL A 363 26.94 30.42 -1.35
C VAL A 363 28.07 30.03 -0.40
N GLU A 364 27.83 30.10 0.91
CA GLU A 364 28.71 29.58 1.96
C GLU A 364 28.25 28.18 2.34
N GLU A 365 29.06 27.18 1.97
CA GLU A 365 28.80 25.78 2.28
C GLU A 365 28.99 25.46 3.76
N LYS A 366 28.50 24.29 4.19
CA LYS A 366 28.54 23.86 5.60
C LYS A 366 29.94 23.69 6.17
N ASP A 367 30.95 23.51 5.32
CA ASP A 367 32.37 23.46 5.70
C ASP A 367 33.03 24.86 5.78
N GLY A 368 32.27 25.94 5.54
CA GLY A 368 32.71 27.32 5.53
C GLY A 368 33.29 27.79 4.20
N ARG A 369 33.32 26.94 3.15
CA ARG A 369 33.77 27.34 1.81
C ARG A 369 32.77 28.29 1.17
N VAL A 370 33.27 29.41 0.66
CA VAL A 370 32.47 30.45 0.00
C VAL A 370 32.66 30.37 -1.52
N VAL A 371 31.56 30.17 -2.26
CA VAL A 371 31.56 30.08 -3.73
C VAL A 371 30.77 31.25 -4.30
N SER A 372 31.43 32.13 -5.05
CA SER A 372 30.79 33.25 -5.76
C SER A 372 30.58 32.91 -7.22
N LEU A 373 29.35 32.97 -7.72
CA LEU A 373 28.93 32.59 -9.06
C LEU A 373 28.33 33.79 -9.80
N ASP A 374 28.80 34.03 -11.02
CA ASP A 374 28.30 35.10 -11.88
C ASP A 374 27.19 34.60 -12.80
N ARG A 375 26.16 35.43 -12.97
CA ARG A 375 25.04 35.17 -13.87
C ARG A 375 25.50 35.25 -15.32
N GLN A 376 25.26 34.18 -16.06
CA GLN A 376 25.55 34.04 -17.47
C GLN A 376 24.40 34.58 -18.33
N LYS A 377 24.65 34.83 -19.62
CA LYS A 377 23.64 35.34 -20.57
C LYS A 377 22.40 34.44 -20.72
N ASN A 378 22.53 33.16 -20.42
CA ASN A 378 21.44 32.18 -20.47
C ASN A 378 20.68 32.03 -19.13
N GLY A 379 20.97 32.89 -18.13
CA GLY A 379 20.34 32.86 -16.81
C GLY A 379 20.98 31.90 -15.80
N SER A 380 21.91 31.03 -16.20
CA SER A 380 22.63 30.15 -15.26
C SER A 380 23.68 30.91 -14.44
N TYR A 381 24.01 30.44 -13.24
CA TYR A 381 25.08 31.01 -12.42
C TYR A 381 26.30 30.10 -12.43
N LYS A 382 27.48 30.65 -12.74
CA LYS A 382 28.72 29.88 -12.88
C LYS A 382 29.94 30.60 -12.30
N SER A 383 30.91 29.83 -11.84
CA SER A 383 32.25 30.30 -11.45
C SER A 383 33.34 29.41 -12.02
N ASP A 384 34.57 29.89 -12.09
CA ASP A 384 35.72 29.04 -12.31
C ASP A 384 35.94 28.11 -11.10
N TYR A 385 36.21 26.83 -11.36
CA TYR A 385 36.68 25.88 -10.35
C TYR A 385 38.21 25.89 -10.38
N LEU A 386 38.83 26.32 -9.28
CA LEU A 386 40.28 26.47 -9.15
C LEU A 386 40.88 25.39 -8.24
N ASP A 387 42.13 24.99 -8.49
CA ASP A 387 42.91 24.13 -7.58
C ASP A 387 43.58 24.93 -6.45
N GLY A 388 44.36 24.26 -5.60
CA GLY A 388 45.06 24.88 -4.46
C GLY A 388 46.12 25.92 -4.86
N ASP A 389 46.59 25.91 -6.11
CA ASP A 389 47.52 26.91 -6.66
C ASP A 389 46.79 28.06 -7.38
N GLY A 390 45.45 28.05 -7.37
CA GLY A 390 44.61 29.05 -8.03
C GLY A 390 44.48 28.85 -9.54
N LYS A 391 44.95 27.72 -10.09
CA LYS A 391 44.81 27.42 -11.52
C LYS A 391 43.41 26.87 -11.78
N LYS A 392 42.80 27.35 -12.88
CA LYS A 392 41.50 26.84 -13.34
C LYS A 392 41.59 25.35 -13.73
N ILE A 393 40.79 24.53 -13.07
CA ILE A 393 40.61 23.10 -13.32
C ILE A 393 39.19 22.76 -13.81
N GLY A 394 38.25 23.71 -13.79
CA GLY A 394 36.94 23.54 -14.41
C GLY A 394 35.95 24.65 -14.08
N THR A 395 34.68 24.28 -13.82
CA THR A 395 33.56 25.23 -13.61
C THR A 395 32.67 24.78 -12.45
N ILE A 396 32.22 25.71 -11.61
CA ILE A 396 31.18 25.48 -10.60
C ILE A 396 29.86 26.04 -11.13
N GLU A 397 28.75 25.31 -11.01
CA GLU A 397 27.42 25.75 -11.46
C GLU A 397 26.38 25.63 -10.34
N LEU A 398 25.45 26.57 -10.24
CA LEU A 398 24.28 26.50 -9.35
C LEU A 398 23.09 25.87 -10.07
N GLY A 399 22.63 24.71 -9.59
CA GLY A 399 21.44 24.01 -10.06
C GLY A 399 20.14 24.74 -9.68
N GLY A 400 19.04 24.44 -10.37
CA GLY A 400 17.74 25.07 -10.11
C GLY A 400 17.12 24.74 -8.74
N ASP A 401 17.62 23.69 -8.09
CA ASP A 401 17.29 23.27 -6.73
C ASP A 401 18.32 23.73 -5.68
N GLY A 402 19.20 24.66 -6.06
CA GLY A 402 20.25 25.20 -5.19
C GLY A 402 21.54 24.38 -5.15
N ARG A 403 21.63 23.22 -5.80
CA ARG A 403 22.87 22.41 -5.77
C ARG A 403 24.08 23.12 -6.36
N LEU A 404 25.24 23.02 -5.70
CA LEU A 404 26.52 23.43 -6.29
C LEU A 404 27.18 22.23 -6.98
N ILE A 405 27.34 22.33 -8.30
CA ILE A 405 27.93 21.28 -9.15
C ILE A 405 29.33 21.70 -9.56
N TYR A 406 30.35 21.02 -9.04
CA TYR A 406 31.77 21.24 -9.33
C TYR A 406 32.20 20.36 -10.49
N LYS A 407 32.33 20.92 -11.69
CA LYS A 407 32.82 20.23 -12.88
C LYS A 407 34.32 20.43 -13.03
N ASN A 408 35.10 19.35 -13.03
CA ASN A 408 36.54 19.37 -13.26
C ASN A 408 36.86 18.78 -14.64
N ASP A 409 37.46 19.62 -15.48
CA ASP A 409 37.73 19.33 -16.89
C ASP A 409 38.85 18.30 -17.07
N ALA A 410 39.80 18.22 -16.13
CA ALA A 410 40.95 17.32 -16.22
C ALA A 410 40.56 15.85 -15.96
N CYS A 411 39.66 15.60 -15.01
CA CYS A 411 39.13 14.26 -14.73
C CYS A 411 37.86 13.91 -15.53
N HIS A 412 37.28 14.88 -16.25
CA HIS A 412 35.92 14.78 -16.81
C HIS A 412 34.89 14.33 -15.77
N CYS A 413 34.95 14.92 -14.57
CA CYS A 413 34.10 14.57 -13.44
C CYS A 413 33.32 15.78 -12.91
N ALA A 414 32.15 15.52 -12.33
CA ALA A 414 31.27 16.49 -11.69
C ALA A 414 30.91 16.01 -10.29
N THR A 415 31.13 16.83 -9.27
CA THR A 415 30.76 16.52 -7.88
C THR A 415 29.73 17.49 -7.34
N THR A 416 28.87 17.02 -6.44
CA THR A 416 27.93 17.85 -5.66
C THR A 416 27.76 17.23 -4.29
N THR A 417 27.54 18.05 -3.27
CA THR A 417 27.02 17.58 -1.98
C THR A 417 25.50 17.70 -2.02
N LEU A 418 24.78 16.83 -1.32
CA LEU A 418 23.32 16.85 -1.15
C LEU A 418 22.96 17.44 0.23
N ALA A 419 21.70 17.84 0.43
CA ALA A 419 21.25 18.49 1.66
C ALA A 419 21.54 17.64 2.92
N ASP A 420 21.45 16.31 2.78
CA ASP A 420 21.70 15.31 3.83
C ASP A 420 23.19 15.00 4.09
N GLY A 421 24.10 15.69 3.38
CA GLY A 421 25.55 15.50 3.45
C GLY A 421 26.12 14.45 2.51
N THR A 422 25.29 13.76 1.71
CA THR A 422 25.77 12.79 0.71
C THR A 422 26.59 13.50 -0.36
N THR A 423 27.75 12.98 -0.70
CA THR A 423 28.54 13.47 -1.84
C THR A 423 28.25 12.61 -3.07
N ALA A 424 27.72 13.22 -4.12
CA ALA A 424 27.52 12.59 -5.42
C ALA A 424 28.64 12.98 -6.38
N GLU A 425 29.21 12.02 -7.11
CA GLU A 425 30.21 12.22 -8.16
C GLU A 425 29.76 11.52 -9.44
N MET A 426 29.79 12.23 -10.57
CA MET A 426 29.66 11.65 -11.90
C MET A 426 31.00 11.79 -12.62
N ARG A 427 31.56 10.69 -13.14
CA ARG A 427 32.81 10.67 -13.90
C ARG A 427 32.61 10.05 -15.27
N LYS A 428 33.17 10.65 -16.32
CA LYS A 428 33.21 10.07 -17.66
C LYS A 428 34.61 9.57 -17.98
N ASN A 429 34.74 8.29 -18.31
CA ASN A 429 36.01 7.68 -18.65
C ASN A 429 36.40 7.95 -20.12
N ALA A 430 37.68 7.76 -20.44
CA ALA A 430 38.22 8.00 -21.78
C ALA A 430 37.62 7.09 -22.87
N ASP A 431 37.12 5.91 -22.49
CA ASP A 431 36.44 4.96 -23.39
C ASP A 431 34.95 5.32 -23.63
N GLY A 432 34.46 6.40 -23.02
CA GLY A 432 33.08 6.87 -23.10
C GLY A 432 32.14 6.29 -22.06
N SER A 433 32.57 5.29 -21.27
CA SER A 433 31.81 4.81 -20.11
C SER A 433 31.68 5.89 -19.04
N SER A 434 30.72 5.75 -18.13
CA SER A 434 30.54 6.69 -17.02
C SER A 434 30.27 5.98 -15.71
N LEU A 435 30.61 6.64 -14.62
CA LEU A 435 30.44 6.18 -13.26
C LEU A 435 29.68 7.27 -12.49
N VAL A 436 28.67 6.87 -11.74
CA VAL A 436 27.96 7.73 -10.80
C VAL A 436 28.15 7.13 -9.41
N SER A 437 28.67 7.89 -8.46
CA SER A 437 28.83 7.45 -7.07
C SER A 437 28.15 8.38 -6.08
N TYR A 438 27.70 7.83 -4.97
CA TYR A 438 27.10 8.51 -3.84
C TYR A 438 27.79 8.02 -2.58
N ASN A 439 28.26 8.92 -1.72
CA ASN A 439 29.02 8.59 -0.52
C ASN A 439 28.45 9.33 0.70
N ARG A 440 28.14 8.62 1.78
CA ARG A 440 27.65 9.21 3.03
C ARG A 440 28.08 8.37 4.23
N GLY A 441 28.76 8.97 5.21
CA GLY A 441 29.03 8.31 6.51
C GLY A 441 29.79 6.97 6.42
N GLY A 442 30.65 6.79 5.41
CA GLY A 442 31.35 5.52 5.16
C GLY A 442 30.59 4.50 4.30
N GLU A 443 29.35 4.81 3.91
CA GLU A 443 28.56 4.06 2.95
C GLU A 443 28.79 4.62 1.54
N SER A 444 28.79 3.74 0.53
CA SER A 444 28.90 4.16 -0.86
C SER A 444 28.00 3.37 -1.80
N TYR A 445 27.55 4.02 -2.86
CA TYR A 445 26.85 3.45 -3.99
C TYR A 445 27.57 3.91 -5.24
N VAL A 446 27.84 2.99 -6.16
CA VAL A 446 28.54 3.25 -7.41
C VAL A 446 27.80 2.55 -8.53
N ALA A 447 27.27 3.29 -9.48
CA ALA A 447 26.68 2.78 -10.72
C ALA A 447 27.61 3.04 -11.89
N GLU A 448 27.97 2.00 -12.62
CA GLU A 448 28.73 2.09 -13.86
C GLU A 448 27.81 1.94 -15.07
N TYR A 449 28.13 2.69 -16.13
CA TYR A 449 27.43 2.71 -17.39
C TYR A 449 28.42 2.50 -18.52
N ASP A 450 28.07 1.65 -19.48
CA ASP A 450 28.84 1.42 -20.69
C ASP A 450 28.90 2.69 -21.58
N PRO A 451 29.73 2.70 -22.65
CA PRO A 451 29.82 3.85 -23.57
C PRO A 451 28.52 4.20 -24.30
N LYS A 452 27.49 3.35 -24.24
CA LYS A 452 26.15 3.59 -24.80
C LYS A 452 25.17 4.13 -23.74
N GLY A 453 25.65 4.43 -22.53
CA GLY A 453 24.83 4.89 -21.40
C GLY A 453 23.97 3.80 -20.77
N LYS A 454 24.25 2.52 -21.07
CA LYS A 454 23.52 1.39 -20.48
C LYS A 454 24.21 0.95 -19.22
N ARG A 455 23.44 0.68 -18.16
CA ARG A 455 23.97 0.26 -16.86
C ARG A 455 24.76 -1.04 -17.01
N SER A 456 26.00 -1.09 -16.53
CA SER A 456 26.88 -2.26 -16.57
C SER A 456 27.04 -2.89 -15.20
N SER A 457 27.15 -2.08 -14.15
CA SER A 457 27.23 -2.57 -12.77
C SER A 457 26.65 -1.58 -11.77
N GLU A 458 26.26 -2.08 -10.60
CA GLU A 458 25.93 -1.31 -9.41
C GLU A 458 26.64 -1.93 -8.22
N THR A 459 27.35 -1.13 -7.44
CA THR A 459 28.06 -1.56 -6.24
C THR A 459 27.54 -0.76 -5.06
N PHE A 460 27.15 -1.44 -4.00
CA PHE A 460 26.76 -0.86 -2.73
C PHE A 460 27.74 -1.35 -1.68
N GLN A 461 28.28 -0.44 -0.88
CA GLN A 461 29.14 -0.76 0.24
C GLN A 461 28.53 -0.13 1.48
N GLY A 462 27.91 -0.97 2.31
CA GLY A 462 27.33 -0.50 3.56
C GLY A 462 28.37 -0.43 4.67
N SER A 463 28.16 0.49 5.60
CA SER A 463 28.99 0.62 6.80
C SER A 463 28.98 -0.66 7.62
N GLU A 464 27.91 -1.45 7.56
CA GLU A 464 27.72 -2.72 8.27
C GLU A 464 27.58 -3.96 7.37
N SER A 465 27.00 -3.82 6.17
CA SER A 465 26.47 -4.93 5.36
C SER A 465 27.43 -5.55 4.33
N GLY A 466 28.71 -5.16 4.32
CA GLY A 466 29.67 -5.63 3.31
C GLY A 466 29.50 -4.91 1.96
N LYS A 467 29.94 -5.55 0.86
CA LYS A 467 29.90 -5.00 -0.49
C LYS A 467 29.01 -5.85 -1.40
N LEU A 468 27.88 -5.29 -1.87
CA LEU A 468 26.99 -5.90 -2.86
C LEU A 468 27.30 -5.33 -4.24
N THR A 469 27.60 -6.18 -5.23
CA THR A 469 27.80 -5.80 -6.63
C THR A 469 26.80 -6.52 -7.54
N ILE A 470 25.96 -5.78 -8.23
CA ILE A 470 25.03 -6.26 -9.25
C ILE A 470 25.65 -5.98 -10.62
N ARG A 471 25.75 -6.99 -11.49
CA ARG A 471 26.21 -6.83 -12.88
C ARG A 471 25.07 -7.03 -13.84
N PHE A 472 25.03 -6.20 -14.88
CA PHE A 472 23.99 -6.25 -15.90
C PHE A 472 24.57 -6.78 -17.22
N GLY A 473 23.79 -7.60 -17.91
CA GLY A 473 24.16 -8.15 -19.20
C GLY A 473 24.14 -7.12 -20.34
N PRO A 474 24.50 -7.53 -21.57
CA PRO A 474 24.53 -6.64 -22.73
C PRO A 474 23.16 -6.00 -22.98
N GLY A 475 23.03 -4.69 -22.72
CA GLY A 475 21.74 -4.01 -22.80
C GLY A 475 21.36 -3.21 -21.56
N GLY A 476 21.95 -3.53 -20.40
CA GLY A 476 21.72 -2.85 -19.14
C GLY A 476 20.34 -3.05 -18.51
N SER A 477 19.50 -3.92 -19.09
CA SER A 477 18.13 -4.17 -18.62
C SER A 477 18.00 -5.46 -17.80
N ARG A 478 18.92 -6.41 -17.94
CA ARG A 478 18.86 -7.71 -17.27
C ARG A 478 20.08 -7.89 -16.38
N VAL A 479 19.83 -8.18 -15.11
CA VAL A 479 20.89 -8.58 -14.17
C VAL A 479 21.45 -9.95 -14.62
N GLU A 480 22.77 -10.06 -14.67
CA GLU A 480 23.51 -11.25 -15.08
C GLU A 480 24.12 -11.97 -13.87
N SER A 481 24.65 -11.21 -12.91
CA SER A 481 25.20 -11.77 -11.68
C SER A 481 25.05 -10.82 -10.51
N VAL A 482 25.03 -11.38 -9.30
CA VAL A 482 25.07 -10.66 -8.03
C VAL A 482 26.24 -11.21 -7.22
N LEU A 483 27.05 -10.33 -6.65
CA LEU A 483 28.20 -10.66 -5.80
C LEU A 483 28.03 -9.95 -4.46
N ILE A 484 28.25 -10.64 -3.35
CA ILE A 484 28.17 -10.07 -1.99
C ILE A 484 29.43 -10.46 -1.23
N ASP A 485 30.32 -9.51 -1.02
CA ASP A 485 31.52 -9.68 -0.20
C ASP A 485 31.20 -9.27 1.24
N ASN A 486 31.15 -10.24 2.14
CA ASN A 486 30.83 -10.03 3.54
C ASN A 486 32.08 -9.63 4.33
N LYS A 487 31.87 -8.92 5.44
CA LYS A 487 32.96 -8.50 6.33
C LYS A 487 33.71 -9.65 7.01
N ASP A 488 33.08 -10.81 7.13
CA ASP A 488 33.69 -12.03 7.67
C ASP A 488 34.65 -12.73 6.69
N GLY A 489 34.87 -12.13 5.50
CA GLY A 489 35.70 -12.68 4.43
C GLY A 489 34.96 -13.63 3.50
N SER A 490 33.72 -14.02 3.82
CA SER A 490 32.92 -14.87 2.92
C SER A 490 32.38 -14.09 1.73
N SER A 491 32.25 -14.74 0.58
CA SER A 491 31.71 -14.14 -0.64
C SER A 491 30.56 -14.96 -1.18
N THR A 492 29.46 -14.30 -1.56
CA THR A 492 28.30 -14.93 -2.21
C THR A 492 28.25 -14.51 -3.66
N GLN A 493 28.28 -15.48 -4.56
CA GLN A 493 28.20 -15.23 -5.99
C GLN A 493 26.97 -15.93 -6.56
N LEU A 494 26.08 -15.17 -7.19
CA LEU A 494 24.92 -15.67 -7.91
C LEU A 494 25.03 -15.32 -9.39
N HIS A 495 24.62 -16.26 -10.26
CA HIS A 495 24.51 -16.06 -11.69
C HIS A 495 23.09 -16.33 -12.16
N TYR A 496 22.61 -15.56 -13.13
CA TYR A 496 21.36 -15.83 -13.78
C TYR A 496 21.51 -17.06 -14.68
N ASP A 497 20.84 -18.15 -14.30
CA ASP A 497 20.65 -19.33 -15.12
C ASP A 497 19.62 -19.02 -16.21
N ALA A 498 20.10 -18.85 -17.44
CA ALA A 498 19.25 -18.55 -18.59
C ALA A 498 18.26 -19.68 -18.95
N LYS A 499 18.61 -20.92 -18.62
CA LYS A 499 17.81 -22.11 -18.94
C LYS A 499 16.64 -22.23 -17.98
N ASN A 500 16.92 -22.07 -16.69
CA ASN A 500 15.91 -22.25 -15.66
C ASN A 500 15.24 -20.93 -15.24
N GLY A 501 15.79 -19.80 -15.69
CA GLY A 501 15.24 -18.48 -15.42
C GLY A 501 15.39 -18.06 -13.97
N TYR A 502 16.55 -18.18 -13.35
CA TYR A 502 16.73 -17.66 -11.99
C TYR A 502 18.16 -17.42 -11.60
N PHE A 503 18.38 -16.69 -10.50
CA PHE A 503 19.71 -16.58 -9.92
C PHE A 503 19.98 -17.73 -8.96
N SER A 504 21.12 -18.37 -9.18
CA SER A 504 21.69 -19.32 -8.24
C SER A 504 23.19 -19.21 -8.19
N GLY A 505 23.78 -19.64 -7.09
CA GLY A 505 25.21 -19.85 -6.97
C GLY A 505 25.56 -20.30 -5.56
N THR A 506 26.67 -19.80 -5.03
CA THR A 506 27.25 -20.31 -3.78
C THR A 506 27.81 -19.18 -2.93
N ARG A 507 27.77 -19.38 -1.62
CA ARG A 507 28.58 -18.63 -0.66
C ARG A 507 29.80 -19.46 -0.28
N THR A 508 30.98 -18.86 -0.38
CA THR A 508 32.26 -19.48 -0.01
C THR A 508 32.91 -18.72 1.15
N ASP A 509 33.72 -19.39 1.95
CA ASP A 509 34.64 -18.72 2.87
C ASP A 509 35.81 -18.05 2.15
N ASP A 510 36.74 -17.48 2.91
CA ASP A 510 37.95 -16.82 2.43
C ASP A 510 38.96 -17.77 1.75
N THR A 511 38.82 -19.08 1.97
CA THR A 511 39.60 -20.13 1.31
C THR A 511 38.96 -20.64 0.01
N GLY A 512 37.73 -20.20 -0.30
CA GLY A 512 36.94 -20.65 -1.44
C GLY A 512 36.15 -21.95 -1.18
N LYS A 513 36.10 -22.44 0.06
CA LYS A 513 35.25 -23.60 0.41
C LYS A 513 33.79 -23.17 0.42
N VAL A 514 32.94 -23.93 -0.27
CA VAL A 514 31.48 -23.69 -0.29
C VAL A 514 30.89 -23.92 1.10
N LEU A 515 30.27 -22.87 1.64
CA LEU A 515 29.52 -22.89 2.89
C LEU A 515 28.04 -23.16 2.61
N GLU A 516 27.48 -22.45 1.62
CA GLU A 516 26.04 -22.46 1.35
C GLU A 516 25.77 -22.42 -0.16
N ASN A 517 24.69 -23.06 -0.60
CA ASN A 517 24.10 -22.82 -1.91
C ASN A 517 23.14 -21.63 -1.79
N VAL A 518 23.18 -20.70 -2.74
CA VAL A 518 22.38 -19.47 -2.65
C VAL A 518 21.48 -19.33 -3.86
N ARG A 519 20.23 -18.91 -3.64
CA ARG A 519 19.24 -18.64 -4.70
C ARG A 519 18.59 -17.29 -4.46
N LEU A 520 18.39 -16.50 -5.51
CA LEU A 520 17.50 -15.33 -5.43
C LEU A 520 16.08 -15.76 -5.78
N GLN A 521 15.15 -15.41 -4.92
CA GLN A 521 13.73 -15.64 -5.08
C GLN A 521 13.03 -14.33 -4.76
N GLU A 522 12.46 -13.70 -5.78
CA GLU A 522 11.95 -12.34 -5.70
C GLU A 522 13.03 -11.36 -5.20
N ASN A 523 12.85 -10.76 -4.02
CA ASN A 523 13.82 -9.91 -3.34
C ASN A 523 14.54 -10.61 -2.18
N LYS A 524 14.45 -11.94 -2.07
CA LYS A 524 14.99 -12.73 -0.96
C LYS A 524 16.12 -13.64 -1.45
N LEU A 525 17.25 -13.64 -0.75
CA LEU A 525 18.37 -14.56 -0.92
C LEU A 525 18.18 -15.73 0.03
N VAL A 526 17.93 -16.92 -0.51
CA VAL A 526 17.84 -18.16 0.27
C VAL A 526 19.19 -18.85 0.25
N PHE A 527 19.78 -18.99 1.45
CA PHE A 527 21.03 -19.70 1.68
C PHE A 527 20.69 -21.06 2.27
N THR A 528 21.17 -22.13 1.64
CA THR A 528 21.05 -23.51 2.12
C THR A 528 22.43 -24.01 2.49
N ASP A 529 22.65 -24.31 3.76
CA ASP A 529 23.91 -24.84 4.27
C ASP A 529 24.32 -26.12 3.53
N ALA A 530 25.55 -26.14 3.01
CA ALA A 530 26.02 -27.21 2.14
C ALA A 530 26.24 -28.55 2.86
N THR A 531 26.28 -28.54 4.20
CA THR A 531 26.52 -29.75 5.02
C THR A 531 25.23 -30.29 5.65
N SER A 532 24.44 -29.41 6.26
CA SER A 532 23.23 -29.73 7.02
C SER A 532 21.95 -29.59 6.21
N GLY A 533 21.96 -28.80 5.14
CA GLY A 533 20.77 -28.45 4.37
C GLY A 533 19.83 -27.44 5.05
N ALA A 534 20.25 -26.86 6.19
CA ALA A 534 19.47 -25.84 6.89
C ALA A 534 19.41 -24.53 6.08
N ASP A 535 18.27 -23.83 6.16
CA ASP A 535 18.05 -22.59 5.42
C ASP A 535 18.14 -21.35 6.31
N ARG A 536 18.65 -20.27 5.73
CA ARG A 536 18.46 -18.89 6.22
C ARG A 536 18.15 -17.98 5.05
N VAL A 537 17.49 -16.85 5.32
CA VAL A 537 17.13 -15.89 4.28
C VAL A 537 17.63 -14.50 4.62
N GLU A 538 18.05 -13.79 3.59
CA GLU A 538 18.31 -12.36 3.66
C GLU A 538 17.43 -11.65 2.65
N MET A 539 16.62 -10.69 3.10
CA MET A 539 15.82 -9.88 2.20
C MET A 539 16.66 -8.69 1.72
N LEU A 540 16.77 -8.55 0.40
CA LEU A 540 17.29 -7.37 -0.25
C LEU A 540 16.22 -6.27 -0.17
N ASN A 541 16.28 -5.48 0.90
CA ASN A 541 15.38 -4.37 1.07
C ASN A 541 15.77 -3.27 0.07
N LYS A 542 14.83 -2.92 -0.82
CA LYS A 542 15.05 -1.81 -1.74
C LYS A 542 14.99 -0.52 -0.94
N PRO A 543 15.87 0.44 -1.21
CA PRO A 543 15.80 1.71 -0.54
C PRO A 543 14.47 2.40 -0.80
N THR A 544 13.81 2.83 0.27
CA THR A 544 12.65 3.72 0.24
C THR A 544 13.15 5.16 0.19
N GLY A 545 12.93 5.87 -0.92
CA GLY A 545 13.38 7.25 -1.13
C GLY A 545 14.61 7.39 -2.05
N GLU A 546 15.04 8.62 -2.32
CA GLU A 546 16.06 8.93 -3.34
C GLU A 546 17.46 8.38 -3.02
N HIS A 547 17.78 8.07 -1.75
CA HIS A 547 19.17 7.81 -1.32
C HIS A 547 19.38 6.69 -0.30
N GLY A 548 18.46 5.73 -0.17
CA GLY A 548 18.76 4.55 0.67
C GLY A 548 19.80 3.64 0.01
N PHE A 549 20.71 3.07 0.81
CA PHE A 549 21.50 1.93 0.37
C PHE A 549 20.65 0.66 0.57
N PRO A 550 20.63 -0.30 -0.38
CA PRO A 550 19.98 -1.58 -0.16
C PRO A 550 20.61 -2.27 1.04
N ARG A 551 19.75 -2.72 1.95
CA ARG A 551 20.15 -3.45 3.15
C ARG A 551 19.76 -4.90 3.00
N LEU A 552 20.62 -5.79 3.49
CA LEU A 552 20.32 -7.20 3.65
C LEU A 552 19.73 -7.38 5.04
N LEU A 553 18.41 -7.51 5.10
CA LEU A 553 17.70 -7.81 6.34
C LEU A 553 17.81 -9.31 6.59
N LYS A 554 18.57 -9.67 7.62
CA LYS A 554 18.76 -11.06 8.01
C LYS A 554 17.51 -11.58 8.71
N GLY A 555 17.10 -12.79 8.35
CA GLY A 555 15.97 -13.45 8.98
C GLY A 555 15.99 -14.96 8.86
N SER A 556 14.96 -15.60 9.40
CA SER A 556 14.73 -17.03 9.28
C SER A 556 13.64 -17.31 8.25
N TYR A 557 13.80 -18.38 7.48
CA TYR A 557 12.79 -18.84 6.54
C TYR A 557 12.27 -20.19 6.97
N ASP A 558 10.95 -20.30 7.03
CA ASP A 558 10.25 -21.55 7.28
C ASP A 558 9.63 -22.01 5.95
N ARG A 559 10.21 -23.07 5.36
CA ARG A 559 9.71 -23.70 4.12
C ARG A 559 8.33 -24.32 4.28
N GLY A 560 7.97 -24.75 5.49
CA GLY A 560 6.68 -25.37 5.77
C GLY A 560 5.55 -24.35 5.63
N THR A 561 5.68 -23.25 6.36
CA THR A 561 4.70 -22.15 6.31
C THR A 561 4.90 -21.25 5.09
N GLY A 562 6.05 -21.32 4.43
CA GLY A 562 6.42 -20.40 3.37
C GLY A 562 6.53 -18.97 3.91
N SER A 563 7.10 -18.78 5.11
CA SER A 563 7.18 -17.47 5.77
C SER A 563 8.62 -17.05 6.07
N PHE A 564 8.86 -15.75 5.99
CA PHE A 564 10.13 -15.10 6.30
C PHE A 564 9.96 -14.22 7.53
N THR A 565 10.76 -14.47 8.57
CA THR A 565 10.76 -13.69 9.82
C THR A 565 12.05 -12.89 9.96
N TYR A 566 11.95 -11.59 10.20
CA TYR A 566 13.10 -10.68 10.40
C TYR A 566 12.76 -9.61 11.44
N ASN A 567 13.74 -8.78 11.82
CA ASN A 567 13.47 -7.56 12.57
C ASN A 567 13.58 -6.36 11.62
N ASP A 568 12.63 -5.44 11.69
CA ASP A 568 12.70 -4.17 10.95
C ASP A 568 13.70 -3.19 11.59
N GLU A 569 13.77 -1.97 11.04
CA GLU A 569 14.72 -0.94 11.50
C GLU A 569 14.38 -0.41 12.91
N GLU A 570 13.13 -0.57 13.35
CA GLU A 570 12.66 -0.20 14.68
C GLU A 570 12.85 -1.36 15.69
N GLY A 571 13.32 -2.52 15.21
CA GLY A 571 13.54 -3.72 16.00
C GLY A 571 12.27 -4.55 16.22
N HIS A 572 11.18 -4.24 15.54
CA HIS A 572 9.96 -5.04 15.59
C HIS A 572 10.14 -6.33 14.81
N ARG A 573 9.61 -7.43 15.35
CA ARG A 573 9.63 -8.71 14.66
C ARG A 573 8.57 -8.71 13.55
N VAL A 574 9.01 -8.83 12.32
CA VAL A 574 8.17 -8.91 11.13
C VAL A 574 8.12 -10.36 10.64
N ILE A 575 6.93 -10.83 10.30
CA ILE A 575 6.68 -12.13 9.66
C ILE A 575 5.94 -11.85 8.36
N GLU A 576 6.54 -12.14 7.22
CA GLU A 576 5.88 -11.98 5.91
C GLU A 576 5.81 -13.32 5.19
N SER A 577 4.73 -13.53 4.43
CA SER A 577 4.69 -14.64 3.50
C SER A 577 5.81 -14.49 2.46
N PHE A 578 6.38 -15.62 2.08
CA PHE A 578 7.35 -15.69 1.00
C PHE A 578 6.68 -15.38 -0.34
N ALA A 579 5.43 -15.79 -0.49
CA ALA A 579 4.54 -15.28 -1.52
C ALA A 579 4.15 -13.84 -1.21
N PRO A 580 3.94 -12.97 -2.21
CA PRO A 580 3.32 -11.66 -2.00
C PRO A 580 1.94 -11.87 -1.35
N GLY A 581 1.86 -11.61 -0.05
CA GLY A 581 0.73 -11.92 0.83
C GLY A 581 0.68 -10.97 2.03
N ARG A 582 0.18 -11.44 3.17
CA ARG A 582 0.20 -10.69 4.43
C ARG A 582 1.60 -10.52 5.01
N LYS A 583 1.86 -9.31 5.51
CA LYS A 583 3.00 -8.92 6.34
C LYS A 583 2.48 -8.62 7.74
N ASP A 584 2.95 -9.38 8.71
CA ASP A 584 2.63 -9.26 10.13
C ASP A 584 3.78 -8.57 10.89
N VAL A 585 3.46 -7.60 11.72
CA VAL A 585 4.37 -6.94 12.66
C VAL A 585 3.95 -7.34 14.07
N VAL A 586 4.86 -7.96 14.82
CA VAL A 586 4.64 -8.40 16.20
C VAL A 586 5.15 -7.31 17.13
N GLY A 587 4.23 -6.63 17.80
CA GLY A 587 4.54 -5.62 18.81
C GLY A 587 5.19 -6.24 20.05
N ALA A 588 5.85 -5.39 20.86
CA ALA A 588 6.55 -5.83 22.08
C ALA A 588 5.63 -6.55 23.09
N GLY A 589 4.33 -6.22 23.09
CA GLY A 589 3.32 -6.87 23.92
C GLY A 589 2.86 -8.24 23.43
N GLY A 590 3.29 -8.68 22.25
CA GLY A 590 2.83 -9.92 21.60
C GLY A 590 1.60 -9.76 20.70
N ASP A 591 1.00 -8.56 20.68
CA ASP A 591 -0.03 -8.22 19.70
C ASP A 591 0.57 -8.23 18.27
N ILE A 592 -0.22 -8.67 17.30
CA ILE A 592 0.19 -8.77 15.90
C ILE A 592 -0.68 -7.82 15.08
N GLU A 593 -0.05 -6.98 14.28
CA GLU A 593 -0.70 -6.12 13.28
C GLU A 593 -0.30 -6.63 11.89
N GLY A 594 -1.27 -7.07 11.09
CA GLY A 594 -1.07 -7.60 9.76
C GLY A 594 -1.56 -6.64 8.68
N SER A 595 -0.87 -6.58 7.57
CA SER A 595 -1.32 -5.85 6.37
C SER A 595 -1.07 -6.66 5.11
N THR A 596 -1.97 -6.56 4.14
CA THR A 596 -1.78 -7.10 2.80
C THR A 596 -1.48 -5.96 1.83
N ILE A 597 -0.89 -6.29 0.68
CA ILE A 597 -0.65 -5.28 -0.36
C ILE A 597 -1.93 -4.84 -1.10
N THR A 598 -3.06 -5.54 -0.89
CA THR A 598 -4.39 -5.13 -1.34
C THR A 598 -5.01 -4.08 -0.41
N GLY A 599 -4.36 -3.75 0.71
CA GLY A 599 -4.81 -2.76 1.67
C GLY A 599 -5.67 -3.31 2.80
N ASP A 600 -5.79 -4.64 2.92
CA ASP A 600 -6.48 -5.25 4.06
C ASP A 600 -5.58 -5.14 5.29
N ILE A 601 -6.19 -4.84 6.43
CA ILE A 601 -5.52 -4.69 7.72
C ILE A 601 -6.11 -5.74 8.66
N SER A 602 -5.29 -6.30 9.53
CA SER A 602 -5.75 -7.25 10.52
C SER A 602 -5.01 -7.07 11.83
N SER A 603 -5.60 -7.47 12.94
CA SER A 603 -4.93 -7.48 14.24
C SER A 603 -5.24 -8.76 15.00
N LEU A 604 -4.27 -9.28 15.74
CA LEU A 604 -4.47 -10.34 16.74
C LEU A 604 -3.92 -9.85 18.07
N LYS A 605 -4.81 -9.66 19.03
CA LYS A 605 -4.46 -9.20 20.38
C LYS A 605 -4.15 -10.40 21.27
N THR A 606 -3.33 -10.18 22.29
CA THR A 606 -2.94 -11.22 23.26
C THR A 606 -4.09 -11.81 24.08
N ASN A 607 -5.21 -11.10 24.20
CA ASN A 607 -6.45 -11.62 24.80
C ASN A 607 -7.21 -12.61 23.88
N GLY A 608 -6.72 -12.85 22.67
CA GLY A 608 -7.31 -13.72 21.68
C GLY A 608 -8.35 -13.06 20.78
N GLU A 609 -8.59 -11.75 20.91
CA GLU A 609 -9.38 -10.98 19.96
C GLU A 609 -8.65 -10.89 18.63
N ALA A 610 -9.35 -11.17 17.53
CA ALA A 610 -8.79 -11.12 16.18
C ALA A 610 -9.70 -10.33 15.26
N THR A 611 -9.15 -9.40 14.50
CA THR A 611 -9.90 -8.49 13.62
C THR A 611 -9.30 -8.52 12.23
N VAL A 612 -10.14 -8.47 11.20
CA VAL A 612 -9.79 -8.31 9.79
C VAL A 612 -10.67 -7.20 9.22
N LEU A 613 -10.04 -6.21 8.59
CA LEU A 613 -10.69 -5.09 7.92
C LEU A 613 -10.22 -5.06 6.46
N HIS A 614 -11.16 -5.11 5.55
CA HIS A 614 -10.90 -5.05 4.12
C HIS A 614 -10.82 -3.62 3.61
N SER A 615 -10.16 -3.44 2.46
CA SER A 615 -10.04 -2.14 1.80
C SER A 615 -11.37 -1.48 1.39
N ASP A 616 -12.45 -2.26 1.26
CA ASP A 616 -13.81 -1.76 1.00
C ASP A 616 -14.58 -1.39 2.28
N GLY A 617 -13.93 -1.50 3.45
CA GLY A 617 -14.51 -1.19 4.75
C GLY A 617 -15.32 -2.31 5.38
N SER A 618 -15.56 -3.42 4.68
CA SER A 618 -16.13 -4.63 5.30
C SER A 618 -15.11 -5.31 6.22
N GLY A 619 -15.56 -6.17 7.11
CA GLY A 619 -14.65 -6.88 8.01
C GLY A 619 -15.32 -7.84 8.98
N VAL A 620 -14.49 -8.43 9.82
CA VAL A 620 -14.88 -9.41 10.83
C VAL A 620 -13.99 -9.32 12.06
N ARG A 621 -14.57 -9.56 13.23
CA ARG A 621 -13.89 -9.66 14.51
C ARG A 621 -14.33 -10.92 15.26
N LEU A 622 -13.38 -11.77 15.63
CA LEU A 622 -13.57 -12.81 16.63
C LEU A 622 -13.28 -12.23 18.02
N ASN A 623 -14.32 -12.19 18.86
CA ASN A 623 -14.25 -11.73 20.23
C ASN A 623 -13.59 -12.79 21.15
N PRO A 624 -13.03 -12.40 22.31
CA PRO A 624 -12.46 -13.34 23.27
C PRO A 624 -13.44 -14.38 23.83
N ASP A 625 -14.75 -14.12 23.75
CA ASP A 625 -15.82 -14.99 24.25
C ASP A 625 -16.35 -16.00 23.20
N GLU A 626 -15.58 -16.23 22.12
CA GLU A 626 -15.93 -17.14 21.02
C GLU A 626 -17.20 -16.72 20.27
N THR A 627 -17.44 -15.40 20.18
CA THR A 627 -18.46 -14.82 19.31
C THR A 627 -17.84 -14.03 18.17
N ILE A 628 -18.56 -13.87 17.06
CA ILE A 628 -18.13 -13.10 15.90
C ILE A 628 -19.00 -11.86 15.72
N ASP A 629 -18.33 -10.74 15.47
CA ASP A 629 -18.93 -9.56 14.88
C ASP A 629 -18.48 -9.47 13.43
N ARG A 630 -19.38 -9.15 12.51
CA ARG A 630 -19.06 -8.96 11.10
C ARG A 630 -19.83 -7.78 10.57
N TRP A 631 -19.23 -7.07 9.63
CA TRP A 631 -19.81 -5.88 9.03
C TRP A 631 -19.48 -5.77 7.55
N GLY A 632 -20.38 -5.16 6.79
CA GLY A 632 -20.23 -4.96 5.35
C GLY A 632 -21.27 -4.02 4.77
N SER A 633 -21.20 -3.87 3.45
CA SER A 633 -22.05 -2.97 2.66
C SER A 633 -23.51 -3.44 2.54
N LYS A 634 -23.81 -4.66 2.97
CA LYS A 634 -25.16 -5.23 2.96
C LYS A 634 -25.57 -5.61 4.36
N ASP A 635 -26.84 -5.40 4.72
CA ASP A 635 -27.37 -5.76 6.04
C ASP A 635 -27.14 -7.23 6.39
N ALA A 636 -27.24 -8.14 5.40
CA ALA A 636 -27.01 -9.57 5.60
C ALA A 636 -25.54 -9.91 5.93
N GLU A 637 -24.60 -9.00 5.66
CA GLU A 637 -23.19 -9.15 6.00
C GLU A 637 -22.91 -8.72 7.46
N ASN A 638 -23.88 -8.08 8.12
CA ASN A 638 -23.76 -7.56 9.48
C ASN A 638 -24.29 -8.55 10.53
N ALA A 639 -23.46 -8.90 11.50
CA ALA A 639 -23.88 -9.63 12.69
C ALA A 639 -23.11 -9.14 13.92
N TYR A 640 -23.75 -9.22 15.08
CA TYR A 640 -23.17 -8.83 16.37
C TYR A 640 -23.27 -10.00 17.35
N ARG A 641 -22.12 -10.43 17.86
CA ARG A 641 -21.95 -11.57 18.77
C ARG A 641 -22.63 -12.84 18.27
N GLU A 642 -22.48 -13.12 16.98
CA GLU A 642 -22.87 -14.40 16.39
C GLU A 642 -22.05 -15.52 17.05
N ALA A 643 -22.73 -16.55 17.56
CA ALA A 643 -22.02 -17.67 18.17
C ALA A 643 -21.36 -18.51 17.08
N LEU A 644 -20.12 -18.94 17.30
CA LEU A 644 -19.48 -19.94 16.46
C LEU A 644 -20.31 -21.24 16.43
N SER A 645 -20.25 -21.96 15.30
CA SER A 645 -20.80 -23.31 15.23
C SER A 645 -20.12 -24.23 16.26
N PRO A 646 -20.77 -25.33 16.71
CA PRO A 646 -20.13 -26.28 17.62
C PRO A 646 -18.80 -26.83 17.08
N GLU A 647 -18.74 -27.10 15.79
CA GLU A 647 -17.55 -27.56 15.08
C GLU A 647 -16.44 -26.50 15.06
N GLU A 648 -16.77 -25.24 14.76
CA GLU A 648 -15.83 -24.10 14.81
C GLU A 648 -15.26 -23.89 16.20
N ALA A 649 -16.14 -23.80 17.21
CA ALA A 649 -15.75 -23.59 18.60
C ALA A 649 -14.88 -24.75 19.12
N GLN A 650 -15.26 -25.99 18.80
CA GLN A 650 -14.45 -27.16 19.15
C GLN A 650 -13.07 -27.08 18.50
N PHE A 651 -13.00 -26.75 17.21
CA PHE A 651 -11.76 -26.68 16.47
C PHE A 651 -10.83 -25.58 17.01
N LEU A 652 -11.36 -24.40 17.32
CA LEU A 652 -10.64 -23.30 17.95
C LEU A 652 -10.04 -23.70 19.31
N ARG A 653 -10.80 -24.42 20.14
CA ARG A 653 -10.33 -24.86 21.47
C ARG A 653 -9.28 -25.97 21.40
N SER A 654 -9.36 -26.85 20.40
CA SER A 654 -8.41 -27.97 20.27
C SER A 654 -7.11 -27.59 19.56
N HIS A 655 -7.06 -26.44 18.88
CA HIS A 655 -5.91 -26.01 18.08
C HIS A 655 -5.47 -24.58 18.44
N GLY A 656 -4.68 -24.46 19.51
CA GLY A 656 -4.11 -23.16 19.91
C GLY A 656 -3.08 -22.59 18.92
N ASP A 657 -2.68 -23.37 17.91
CA ASP A 657 -1.73 -23.00 16.86
C ASP A 657 -2.36 -22.27 15.68
N ILE A 658 -3.69 -22.20 15.56
CA ILE A 658 -4.33 -21.56 14.39
C ILE A 658 -4.32 -20.04 14.48
N ASP A 659 -4.25 -19.39 13.33
CA ASP A 659 -4.47 -17.95 13.25
C ASP A 659 -5.96 -17.64 13.38
N ARG A 660 -6.32 -17.00 14.50
CA ARG A 660 -7.71 -16.60 14.78
C ARG A 660 -8.28 -15.63 13.76
N ARG A 661 -7.43 -14.86 13.06
CA ARG A 661 -7.84 -13.97 11.96
C ARG A 661 -8.32 -14.76 10.75
N ASP A 662 -7.69 -15.91 10.47
CA ASP A 662 -8.11 -16.79 9.38
C ASP A 662 -9.43 -17.48 9.72
N LEU A 663 -9.63 -17.93 10.98
CA LEU A 663 -10.92 -18.47 11.43
C LEU A 663 -12.05 -17.46 11.27
N ALA A 664 -11.84 -16.22 11.75
CA ALA A 664 -12.82 -15.15 11.63
C ALA A 664 -13.21 -14.90 10.16
N GLU A 665 -12.22 -14.84 9.26
CA GLU A 665 -12.46 -14.60 7.84
C GLU A 665 -13.17 -15.77 7.15
N ILE A 666 -12.88 -17.02 7.52
CA ILE A 666 -13.59 -18.20 6.99
C ILE A 666 -15.06 -18.16 7.38
N HIS A 667 -15.36 -17.83 8.64
CA HIS A 667 -16.73 -17.69 9.12
C HIS A 667 -17.48 -16.61 8.32
N ARG A 668 -16.89 -15.42 8.16
CA ARG A 668 -17.48 -14.33 7.37
C ARG A 668 -17.76 -14.76 5.93
N ARG A 669 -16.82 -15.49 5.31
CA ARG A 669 -16.91 -15.88 3.89
C ARG A 669 -17.89 -17.00 3.61
N LEU A 670 -18.07 -17.91 4.56
CA LEU A 670 -19.02 -19.01 4.46
C LEU A 670 -20.35 -18.71 5.18
N ASP A 671 -20.57 -17.44 5.53
CA ASP A 671 -21.84 -16.98 6.04
C ASP A 671 -22.99 -17.35 5.09
N GLY A 672 -24.11 -17.77 5.67
CA GLY A 672 -25.26 -18.28 4.93
C GLY A 672 -25.16 -19.75 4.52
N ASP A 673 -24.02 -20.43 4.69
CA ASP A 673 -23.86 -21.88 4.47
C ASP A 673 -23.18 -22.59 5.67
N PRO A 674 -23.89 -22.73 6.81
CA PRO A 674 -23.35 -23.41 7.99
C PRO A 674 -22.99 -24.88 7.72
N GLY A 675 -23.63 -25.52 6.75
CA GLY A 675 -23.33 -26.90 6.39
C GLY A 675 -21.95 -27.04 5.76
N GLN A 676 -21.61 -26.14 4.85
CA GLN A 676 -20.27 -26.08 4.24
C GLN A 676 -19.20 -25.70 5.26
N LEU A 677 -19.49 -24.74 6.15
CA LEU A 677 -18.60 -24.33 7.24
C LEU A 677 -18.26 -25.51 8.18
N ASP A 678 -19.27 -26.23 8.66
CA ASP A 678 -19.08 -27.41 9.52
C ASP A 678 -18.35 -28.55 8.78
N ALA A 679 -18.69 -28.77 7.49
CA ALA A 679 -18.02 -29.76 6.67
C ALA A 679 -16.53 -29.45 6.48
N PHE A 680 -16.19 -28.17 6.33
CA PHE A 680 -14.81 -27.71 6.24
C PHE A 680 -14.01 -28.04 7.51
N TYR A 681 -14.49 -27.65 8.69
CA TYR A 681 -13.80 -27.94 9.95
C TYR A 681 -13.72 -29.43 10.26
N LYS A 682 -14.75 -30.21 9.91
CA LYS A 682 -14.70 -31.69 9.99
C LYS A 682 -13.61 -32.27 9.10
N SER A 683 -13.51 -31.81 7.85
CA SER A 683 -12.44 -32.23 6.93
C SER A 683 -11.05 -31.82 7.44
N LEU A 684 -10.92 -30.60 7.95
CA LEU A 684 -9.66 -30.07 8.46
C LEU A 684 -9.17 -30.80 9.72
N ALA A 685 -10.06 -31.15 10.65
CA ALA A 685 -9.71 -31.91 11.87
C ALA A 685 -9.08 -33.28 11.56
N ARG A 686 -9.32 -33.85 10.38
CA ARG A 686 -8.72 -35.14 9.97
C ARG A 686 -7.20 -35.05 9.81
N VAL A 687 -6.61 -33.86 9.66
CA VAL A 687 -5.14 -33.65 9.65
C VAL A 687 -4.47 -34.28 10.87
N ASP A 688 -5.12 -34.24 12.04
CA ASP A 688 -4.56 -34.79 13.29
C ASP A 688 -4.29 -36.30 13.21
N THR A 689 -5.08 -37.00 12.40
CA THR A 689 -5.01 -38.45 12.23
C THR A 689 -4.13 -38.89 11.07
N ALA A 690 -3.60 -37.95 10.28
CA ALA A 690 -2.71 -38.26 9.16
C ALA A 690 -1.41 -38.93 9.67
N SER A 691 -1.15 -40.17 9.26
CA SER A 691 0.02 -40.94 9.74
C SER A 691 1.33 -40.54 9.06
N ASN A 692 1.27 -39.96 7.86
CA ASN A 692 2.46 -39.59 7.09
C ASN A 692 2.92 -38.13 7.34
N LEU A 693 2.35 -37.47 8.36
CA LEU A 693 2.74 -36.14 8.79
C LEU A 693 3.28 -36.18 10.23
N SER A 694 4.39 -35.51 10.46
CA SER A 694 4.86 -35.14 11.80
C SER A 694 3.92 -34.11 12.45
N ASN A 695 4.03 -33.93 13.77
CA ASN A 695 3.19 -32.96 14.48
C ASN A 695 3.40 -31.51 13.98
N ALA A 696 4.63 -31.16 13.61
CA ALA A 696 4.93 -29.86 13.02
C ALA A 696 4.26 -29.72 11.64
N GLU A 697 4.40 -30.71 10.76
CA GLU A 697 3.73 -30.71 9.45
C GLU A 697 2.20 -30.66 9.59
N LYS A 698 1.61 -31.30 10.59
CA LYS A 698 0.16 -31.23 10.87
C LYS A 698 -0.29 -29.81 11.23
N SER A 699 0.45 -29.16 12.12
CA SER A 699 0.19 -27.77 12.53
C SER A 699 0.29 -26.82 11.34
N THR A 700 1.41 -26.89 10.61
CA THR A 700 1.63 -26.11 9.40
C THR A 700 0.55 -26.36 8.34
N LEU A 701 0.19 -27.62 8.08
CA LEU A 701 -0.80 -27.96 7.07
C LEU A 701 -2.18 -27.39 7.43
N ARG A 702 -2.58 -27.45 8.70
CA ARG A 702 -3.84 -26.81 9.15
C ARG A 702 -3.82 -25.31 8.91
N GLN A 703 -2.77 -24.62 9.37
CA GLN A 703 -2.62 -23.18 9.18
C GLN A 703 -2.70 -22.80 7.70
N ASN A 704 -1.97 -23.51 6.84
CA ASN A 704 -1.96 -23.19 5.41
C ASN A 704 -3.31 -23.46 4.72
N ILE A 705 -4.00 -24.56 5.05
CA ILE A 705 -5.36 -24.82 4.51
C ILE A 705 -6.33 -23.73 4.96
N MET A 706 -6.32 -23.35 6.24
CA MET A 706 -7.15 -22.26 6.74
C MET A 706 -6.82 -20.95 6.03
N ARG A 707 -5.53 -20.62 5.90
CA ARG A 707 -5.08 -19.42 5.20
C ARG A 707 -5.57 -19.39 3.76
N HIS A 708 -5.51 -20.51 3.04
CA HIS A 708 -6.02 -20.60 1.67
C HIS A 708 -7.52 -20.43 1.56
N VAL A 709 -8.28 -20.99 2.51
CA VAL A 709 -9.74 -20.84 2.53
C VAL A 709 -10.15 -19.46 3.01
N ALA A 710 -9.37 -18.79 3.88
CA ALA A 710 -9.61 -17.40 4.28
C ALA A 710 -9.23 -16.42 3.16
N TYR A 711 -8.04 -16.57 2.58
CA TYR A 711 -7.42 -15.65 1.60
C TYR A 711 -6.92 -16.38 0.34
N PRO A 712 -7.83 -16.85 -0.54
CA PRO A 712 -7.51 -17.63 -1.73
C PRO A 712 -6.71 -16.84 -2.76
N GLY A 713 -6.77 -15.50 -2.71
CA GLY A 713 -5.88 -14.63 -3.48
C GLY A 713 -4.39 -14.84 -3.17
N GLU A 714 -4.07 -15.28 -1.94
CA GLU A 714 -2.69 -15.56 -1.51
C GLU A 714 -2.18 -16.93 -1.93
N ILE A 715 -3.03 -17.81 -2.48
CA ILE A 715 -2.58 -19.08 -3.05
C ILE A 715 -1.59 -18.79 -4.17
N TYR A 716 -0.35 -19.23 -3.97
CA TYR A 716 0.78 -18.90 -4.82
C TYR A 716 1.29 -20.14 -5.54
N GLN A 717 1.58 -20.01 -6.85
CA GLN A 717 2.21 -21.10 -7.60
C GLN A 717 3.70 -21.26 -7.26
N GLY A 718 4.28 -20.28 -6.56
CA GLY A 718 5.73 -20.21 -6.41
C GLY A 718 6.41 -19.91 -7.74
N ARG A 719 7.58 -20.52 -7.88
CA ARG A 719 8.35 -20.56 -9.12
C ARG A 719 8.05 -21.79 -9.98
N SER A 720 7.15 -22.65 -9.52
CA SER A 720 6.69 -23.81 -10.29
C SER A 720 5.89 -23.33 -11.50
N PRO A 721 5.98 -23.99 -12.68
CA PRO A 721 5.14 -23.67 -13.84
C PRO A 721 3.70 -24.21 -13.66
N SER A 722 3.12 -23.95 -12.50
CA SER A 722 1.88 -24.56 -12.01
C SER A 722 0.72 -23.58 -11.94
N CYS A 723 0.72 -22.48 -12.70
CA CYS A 723 -0.32 -21.44 -12.61
C CYS A 723 -1.70 -22.04 -12.88
N ASN A 724 -1.77 -22.86 -13.92
CA ASN A 724 -2.91 -23.71 -14.30
C ASN A 724 -3.35 -24.72 -13.25
N VAL A 725 -2.44 -25.16 -12.37
CA VAL A 725 -2.76 -26.05 -11.25
C VAL A 725 -3.25 -25.24 -10.05
N SER A 726 -2.58 -24.13 -9.76
CA SER A 726 -2.91 -23.24 -8.64
C SER A 726 -4.25 -22.53 -8.83
N VAL A 727 -4.72 -22.30 -10.07
CA VAL A 727 -6.12 -21.87 -10.28
C VAL A 727 -7.12 -22.93 -9.86
N VAL A 728 -6.85 -24.23 -10.07
CA VAL A 728 -7.73 -25.31 -9.60
C VAL A 728 -7.72 -25.35 -8.08
N GLN A 729 -6.54 -25.28 -7.46
CA GLN A 729 -6.41 -25.17 -6.01
C GLN A 729 -7.22 -23.99 -5.45
N ARG A 730 -7.08 -22.82 -6.07
CA ARG A 730 -7.78 -21.59 -5.66
C ARG A 730 -9.29 -21.70 -5.84
N ASP A 731 -9.74 -22.19 -6.99
CA ASP A 731 -11.14 -22.42 -7.28
C ASP A 731 -11.78 -23.35 -6.24
N LEU A 732 -11.11 -24.45 -5.89
CA LEU A 732 -11.56 -25.37 -4.83
C LEU A 732 -11.63 -24.69 -3.46
N ALA A 733 -10.61 -23.91 -3.08
CA ALA A 733 -10.61 -23.17 -1.82
C ALA A 733 -11.70 -22.08 -1.76
N MET A 734 -12.17 -21.59 -2.92
CA MET A 734 -13.24 -20.59 -3.03
C MET A 734 -14.64 -21.21 -3.05
N GLU A 735 -14.86 -22.24 -3.87
CA GLU A 735 -16.19 -22.78 -4.14
C GLU A 735 -16.55 -23.99 -3.25
N SER A 736 -15.55 -24.79 -2.88
CA SER A 736 -15.74 -26.09 -2.20
C SER A 736 -14.65 -26.33 -1.12
N PRO A 737 -14.54 -25.45 -0.10
CA PRO A 737 -13.45 -25.48 0.88
C PRO A 737 -13.36 -26.79 1.68
N ASP A 738 -14.49 -27.42 1.97
CA ASP A 738 -14.56 -28.74 2.61
C ASP A 738 -13.93 -29.83 1.75
N ARG A 739 -14.23 -29.81 0.44
CA ARG A 739 -13.66 -30.73 -0.54
C ARG A 739 -12.17 -30.46 -0.71
N TYR A 740 -11.77 -29.21 -0.81
CA TYR A 740 -10.37 -28.78 -0.85
C TYR A 740 -9.56 -29.36 0.32
N ALA A 741 -10.04 -29.16 1.56
CA ALA A 741 -9.42 -29.71 2.75
C ALA A 741 -9.38 -31.25 2.71
N SER A 742 -10.50 -31.90 2.35
CA SER A 742 -10.58 -33.36 2.30
C SER A 742 -9.59 -33.98 1.31
N LEU A 743 -9.43 -33.41 0.11
CA LEU A 743 -8.56 -33.92 -0.95
C LEU A 743 -7.10 -33.87 -0.52
N ILE A 744 -6.68 -32.77 0.10
CA ILE A 744 -5.32 -32.62 0.64
C ILE A 744 -5.07 -33.65 1.75
N VAL A 745 -6.00 -33.76 2.70
CA VAL A 745 -5.85 -34.67 3.84
C VAL A 745 -5.83 -36.13 3.39
N ASP A 746 -6.71 -36.51 2.46
CA ASP A 746 -6.79 -37.87 1.91
C ASP A 746 -5.49 -38.24 1.19
N ALA A 747 -4.98 -37.33 0.37
CA ALA A 747 -3.75 -37.51 -0.39
C ALA A 747 -2.54 -37.80 0.52
N VAL A 748 -2.35 -37.02 1.57
CA VAL A 748 -1.21 -37.23 2.50
C VAL A 748 -1.45 -38.35 3.49
N SER A 749 -2.69 -38.59 3.92
CA SER A 749 -2.98 -39.62 4.92
C SER A 749 -2.91 -41.03 4.33
N SER A 750 -3.50 -41.23 3.15
CA SER A 750 -3.61 -42.57 2.56
C SER A 750 -2.53 -42.87 1.52
N GLY A 751 -1.87 -41.85 0.96
CA GLY A 751 -0.95 -42.04 -0.17
C GLY A 751 -1.68 -42.45 -1.46
N GLU A 752 -2.98 -42.16 -1.57
CA GLU A 752 -3.79 -42.44 -2.75
C GLU A 752 -4.97 -41.47 -2.81
N ILE A 753 -5.53 -41.22 -3.99
CA ILE A 753 -6.88 -40.69 -4.12
C ILE A 753 -7.69 -41.53 -5.11
N THR A 754 -9.01 -41.49 -4.96
CA THR A 754 -9.92 -41.96 -6.00
C THR A 754 -10.53 -40.74 -6.69
N THR A 755 -10.23 -40.59 -7.97
CA THR A 755 -10.80 -39.54 -8.82
C THR A 755 -12.25 -39.85 -9.17
N SER A 756 -13.00 -38.86 -9.63
CA SER A 756 -14.43 -38.96 -9.93
C SER A 756 -14.78 -39.92 -11.06
N ASP A 757 -13.82 -40.26 -11.92
CA ASP A 757 -13.98 -41.30 -12.94
C ASP A 757 -13.74 -42.73 -12.40
N GLY A 758 -13.40 -42.86 -11.12
CA GLY A 758 -13.11 -44.12 -10.44
C GLY A 758 -11.64 -44.53 -10.48
N THR A 759 -10.75 -43.75 -11.12
CA THR A 759 -9.32 -44.05 -11.16
C THR A 759 -8.69 -43.86 -9.80
N ARG A 760 -8.01 -44.91 -9.32
CA ARG A 760 -7.18 -44.89 -8.12
C ARG A 760 -5.78 -44.42 -8.48
N VAL A 761 -5.40 -43.24 -7.99
CA VAL A 761 -4.13 -42.59 -8.28
C VAL A 761 -3.19 -42.79 -7.09
N PRO A 762 -2.14 -43.61 -7.21
CA PRO A 762 -1.15 -43.76 -6.15
C PRO A 762 -0.33 -42.48 -6.01
N LEU A 763 -0.09 -42.07 -4.77
CA LEU A 763 0.66 -40.87 -4.42
C LEU A 763 1.79 -41.23 -3.47
N ASP A 764 2.94 -40.60 -3.66
CA ASP A 764 4.03 -40.67 -2.70
C ASP A 764 3.91 -39.48 -1.73
N PRO A 765 3.54 -39.70 -0.44
CA PRO A 765 3.38 -38.61 0.52
C PRO A 765 4.66 -37.77 0.68
N ASP A 766 5.84 -38.38 0.59
CA ASP A 766 7.12 -37.67 0.71
C ASP A 766 7.37 -36.77 -0.51
N ASN A 767 6.92 -37.19 -1.69
CA ASN A 767 6.94 -36.36 -2.88
C ASN A 767 5.92 -35.20 -2.82
N LEU A 768 4.71 -35.45 -2.29
CA LEU A 768 3.68 -34.42 -2.14
C LEU A 768 4.15 -33.28 -1.21
N LYS A 769 4.80 -33.64 -0.10
CA LYS A 769 5.29 -32.71 0.91
C LYS A 769 6.76 -32.30 0.74
N ARG A 770 7.40 -32.66 -0.37
CA ARG A 770 8.82 -32.37 -0.62
C ARG A 770 9.09 -30.89 -0.40
N ASP A 771 10.03 -30.57 0.48
CA ASP A 771 10.54 -29.22 0.67
C ASP A 771 11.32 -28.78 -0.57
N ASP A 772 10.67 -27.98 -1.40
CA ASP A 772 11.25 -27.40 -2.60
C ASP A 772 11.51 -25.90 -2.42
N ALA A 773 12.25 -25.33 -3.35
CA ALA A 773 12.58 -23.92 -3.38
C ALA A 773 11.64 -23.14 -4.31
N SER A 774 10.38 -23.55 -4.45
CA SER A 774 9.41 -22.80 -5.25
C SER A 774 8.86 -21.58 -4.50
N GLY A 775 8.92 -21.57 -3.17
CA GLY A 775 8.24 -20.58 -2.32
C GLY A 775 6.77 -20.92 -2.06
N ARG A 776 6.30 -22.10 -2.49
CA ARG A 776 4.99 -22.64 -2.12
C ARG A 776 5.01 -23.14 -0.69
N ASP A 777 3.97 -22.79 0.07
CA ASP A 777 3.70 -23.37 1.37
C ASP A 777 3.34 -24.88 1.25
N LEU A 778 3.31 -25.60 2.37
CA LEU A 778 3.03 -27.04 2.40
C LEU A 778 1.69 -27.45 1.75
N ALA A 779 0.60 -26.72 1.99
CA ALA A 779 -0.70 -27.05 1.40
C ALA A 779 -0.71 -26.82 -0.11
N SER A 780 -0.05 -25.76 -0.59
CA SER A 780 0.12 -25.50 -2.02
C SER A 780 0.95 -26.56 -2.72
N ARG A 781 2.03 -27.06 -2.08
CA ARG A 781 2.82 -28.19 -2.61
C ARG A 781 1.97 -29.44 -2.76
N ILE A 782 1.25 -29.84 -1.70
CA ILE A 782 0.40 -31.04 -1.73
C ILE A 782 -0.69 -30.90 -2.78
N ALA A 783 -1.47 -29.81 -2.75
CA ALA A 783 -2.60 -29.62 -3.64
C ALA A 783 -2.20 -29.59 -5.12
N GLN A 784 -1.10 -28.90 -5.44
CA GLN A 784 -0.65 -28.80 -6.83
C GLN A 784 -0.04 -30.11 -7.31
N ASN A 785 0.81 -30.76 -6.52
CA ASN A 785 1.40 -32.04 -6.90
C ASN A 785 0.32 -33.14 -7.05
N LEU A 786 -0.70 -33.12 -6.18
CA LEU A 786 -1.88 -33.98 -6.26
C LEU A 786 -2.64 -33.76 -7.57
N THR A 787 -2.93 -32.50 -7.92
CA THR A 787 -3.70 -32.16 -9.13
C THR A 787 -2.97 -32.62 -10.39
N ILE A 788 -1.64 -32.43 -10.44
CA ILE A 788 -0.81 -32.93 -11.54
C ILE A 788 -0.86 -34.47 -11.59
N ALA A 789 -0.68 -35.15 -10.46
CA ALA A 789 -0.74 -36.61 -10.41
C ALA A 789 -2.11 -37.15 -10.85
N ALA A 790 -3.21 -36.53 -10.41
CA ALA A 790 -4.57 -36.90 -10.78
C ALA A 790 -4.78 -36.81 -12.30
N GLU A 791 -4.23 -35.77 -12.93
CA GLU A 791 -4.42 -35.55 -14.35
C GLU A 791 -3.60 -36.53 -15.21
N PHE A 792 -2.32 -36.70 -14.90
CA PHE A 792 -1.41 -37.43 -15.78
C PHE A 792 -1.37 -38.95 -15.53
N TYR A 793 -1.88 -39.44 -14.40
CA TYR A 793 -1.98 -40.89 -14.14
C TYR A 793 -3.09 -41.54 -15.01
N PRO A 794 -2.93 -42.78 -15.52
CA PRO A 794 -1.81 -43.71 -15.35
C PRO A 794 -0.67 -43.55 -16.37
N ARG A 795 -0.68 -42.49 -17.19
CA ARG A 795 0.31 -42.29 -18.25
C ARG A 795 1.68 -41.88 -17.70
N PHE A 796 1.67 -41.03 -16.67
CA PHE A 796 2.89 -40.53 -16.04
C PHE A 796 2.81 -40.56 -14.52
N GLU A 797 3.98 -40.66 -13.89
CA GLU A 797 4.23 -40.40 -12.49
C GLU A 797 4.90 -39.02 -12.37
N PHE A 798 4.33 -38.11 -11.58
CA PHE A 798 4.92 -36.81 -11.31
C PHE A 798 5.82 -36.84 -10.07
N ARG A 799 7.03 -36.28 -10.19
CA ARG A 799 7.95 -36.10 -9.06
C ARG A 799 8.45 -34.67 -8.97
N SER A 800 8.31 -34.06 -7.80
CA SER A 800 8.81 -32.73 -7.49
C SER A 800 10.34 -32.73 -7.44
N THR A 801 10.94 -31.67 -7.97
CA THR A 801 12.39 -31.40 -7.93
C THR A 801 12.70 -30.37 -6.85
N ASP A 802 13.96 -30.19 -6.48
CA ASP A 802 14.38 -29.23 -5.42
C ASP A 802 14.11 -27.77 -5.78
N ASP A 803 13.87 -27.46 -7.05
CA ASP A 803 13.43 -26.14 -7.52
C ASP A 803 11.91 -26.02 -7.68
N GLY A 804 11.17 -27.11 -7.42
CA GLY A 804 9.70 -27.18 -7.45
C GLY A 804 9.09 -27.24 -8.85
N ILE A 805 9.89 -27.37 -9.91
CA ILE A 805 9.38 -27.48 -11.29
C ILE A 805 8.72 -28.84 -11.51
N GLY A 806 9.38 -29.91 -11.07
CA GLY A 806 8.91 -31.27 -11.19
C GLY A 806 9.13 -31.92 -12.57
N LEU A 807 9.02 -33.24 -12.56
CA LEU A 807 9.34 -34.14 -13.67
C LEU A 807 8.22 -35.17 -13.85
N LEU A 808 7.82 -35.40 -15.10
CA LEU A 808 6.88 -36.45 -15.49
C LEU A 808 7.66 -37.67 -16.01
N TYR A 809 7.49 -38.80 -15.34
CA TYR A 809 8.06 -40.10 -15.72
C TYR A 809 6.99 -40.94 -16.40
N ARG A 810 7.23 -41.40 -17.62
CA ARG A 810 6.28 -42.25 -18.33
C ARG A 810 6.10 -43.59 -17.62
N LEU A 811 4.89 -44.12 -17.64
CA LEU A 811 4.54 -45.43 -17.09
C LEU A 811 4.15 -46.42 -18.20
N PRO A 812 4.62 -47.68 -18.15
CA PRO A 812 5.61 -48.19 -17.21
C PRO A 812 6.99 -47.54 -17.44
N ARG A 813 7.77 -47.37 -16.36
CA ARG A 813 9.05 -46.68 -16.40
C ARG A 813 10.07 -47.45 -17.23
N SER A 814 10.69 -46.77 -18.20
CA SER A 814 11.86 -47.27 -18.93
C SER A 814 13.12 -46.57 -18.44
N ASP A 815 14.18 -47.32 -18.13
CA ASP A 815 15.45 -46.76 -17.64
C ASP A 815 16.13 -45.81 -18.64
N ASN A 816 15.78 -45.93 -19.93
CA ASN A 816 16.37 -45.12 -21.00
C ASN A 816 15.53 -43.88 -21.35
N GLU A 817 14.30 -43.76 -20.84
CA GLU A 817 13.43 -42.64 -21.15
C GLU A 817 13.73 -41.47 -20.21
N LYS A 818 14.09 -40.32 -20.79
CA LYS A 818 14.33 -39.10 -20.01
C LYS A 818 12.98 -38.55 -19.53
N PRO A 819 12.85 -38.21 -18.24
CA PRO A 819 11.62 -37.58 -17.76
C PRO A 819 11.39 -36.24 -18.47
N LEU A 820 10.12 -35.88 -18.62
CA LEU A 820 9.71 -34.59 -19.18
C LEU A 820 9.64 -33.55 -18.06
N THR A 821 10.20 -32.36 -18.28
CA THR A 821 9.98 -31.23 -17.36
C THR A 821 8.53 -30.79 -17.46
N PHE A 822 7.84 -30.66 -16.34
CA PHE A 822 6.46 -30.15 -16.35
C PHE A 822 6.45 -28.71 -16.88
N GLN A 823 5.59 -28.43 -17.86
CA GLN A 823 5.46 -27.11 -18.52
C GLN A 823 4.12 -26.43 -18.24
N GLY A 824 3.36 -26.94 -17.27
CA GLY A 824 1.98 -26.55 -17.03
C GLY A 824 0.96 -27.39 -17.81
N MET A 825 -0.30 -26.98 -17.67
CA MET A 825 -1.51 -27.54 -18.29
C MET A 825 -2.16 -26.47 -19.17
N ASN A 826 -2.69 -26.87 -20.31
CA ASN A 826 -3.58 -26.01 -21.10
C ASN A 826 -4.98 -25.98 -20.47
N LEU A 827 -5.85 -25.06 -20.91
CA LEU A 827 -7.19 -24.91 -20.32
C LEU A 827 -8.06 -26.19 -20.40
N PRO A 828 -8.07 -26.97 -21.51
CA PRO A 828 -8.74 -28.27 -21.54
C PRO A 828 -8.26 -29.24 -20.45
N THR A 829 -6.95 -29.33 -20.25
CA THR A 829 -6.36 -30.17 -19.20
C THR A 829 -6.70 -29.66 -17.79
N VAL A 830 -6.81 -28.33 -17.60
CA VAL A 830 -7.30 -27.75 -16.33
C VAL A 830 -8.73 -28.19 -16.02
N VAL A 831 -9.61 -28.15 -17.03
CA VAL A 831 -11.00 -28.59 -16.92
C VAL A 831 -11.11 -30.08 -16.58
N GLU A 832 -10.33 -30.93 -17.26
CA GLU A 832 -10.27 -32.37 -16.99
C GLU A 832 -9.76 -32.66 -15.56
N ALA A 833 -8.66 -32.01 -15.15
CA ALA A 833 -8.09 -32.17 -13.81
C ALA A 833 -9.11 -31.77 -12.73
N ARG A 834 -9.84 -30.67 -12.95
CA ARG A 834 -10.91 -30.23 -12.05
C ARG A 834 -12.03 -31.27 -11.96
N TYR A 835 -12.49 -31.80 -13.08
CA TYR A 835 -13.51 -32.87 -13.11
C TYR A 835 -13.02 -34.11 -12.37
N LYS A 836 -11.79 -34.57 -12.61
CA LYS A 836 -11.23 -35.74 -11.91
C LYS A 836 -11.18 -35.58 -10.39
N LEU A 837 -10.90 -34.37 -9.89
CA LEU A 837 -10.82 -34.11 -8.45
C LEU A 837 -12.20 -33.93 -7.78
N THR A 838 -13.16 -33.36 -8.49
CA THR A 838 -14.46 -32.90 -7.91
C THR A 838 -15.67 -33.66 -8.41
N GLY A 839 -15.65 -34.13 -9.65
CA GLY A 839 -16.80 -34.67 -10.37
C GLY A 839 -17.71 -33.58 -10.93
N GLU A 840 -17.35 -32.31 -10.75
CA GLU A 840 -18.12 -31.19 -11.25
C GLU A 840 -17.86 -30.96 -12.74
N GLU A 841 -18.95 -30.85 -13.48
CA GLU A 841 -18.95 -30.59 -14.92
C GLU A 841 -18.73 -29.09 -15.18
N LYS A 842 -17.49 -28.73 -15.53
CA LYS A 842 -17.15 -27.41 -16.10
C LYS A 842 -16.66 -27.58 -17.52
N ALA A 843 -16.93 -26.62 -18.39
CA ALA A 843 -16.53 -26.63 -19.78
C ALA A 843 -15.81 -25.36 -20.19
N ILE A 844 -15.11 -25.43 -21.33
CA ILE A 844 -14.52 -24.26 -21.97
C ILE A 844 -15.59 -23.51 -22.73
N VAL A 845 -15.64 -22.20 -22.52
CA VAL A 845 -16.53 -21.30 -23.22
C VAL A 845 -15.72 -20.18 -23.88
N SER A 846 -15.90 -19.98 -25.19
CA SER A 846 -15.26 -18.87 -25.91
C SER A 846 -16.04 -17.59 -25.74
N VAL A 847 -15.29 -16.50 -25.60
CA VAL A 847 -15.76 -15.12 -25.51
C VAL A 847 -14.94 -14.25 -26.45
N ASP A 848 -15.60 -13.54 -27.34
CA ASP A 848 -14.92 -12.70 -28.34
C ASP A 848 -14.84 -11.24 -27.94
N ASN A 849 -15.71 -10.77 -27.05
CA ASN A 849 -15.81 -9.35 -26.66
C ASN A 849 -16.23 -9.20 -25.19
N SER A 850 -16.11 -7.99 -24.64
CA SER A 850 -16.45 -7.67 -23.25
C SER A 850 -17.88 -7.99 -22.88
N ARG A 851 -18.85 -7.80 -23.80
CA ARG A 851 -20.24 -8.18 -23.57
C ARG A 851 -20.42 -9.68 -23.40
N GLU A 852 -19.71 -10.49 -24.18
CA GLU A 852 -19.76 -11.95 -24.04
C GLU A 852 -19.07 -12.43 -22.77
N LEU A 853 -17.95 -11.82 -22.37
CA LEU A 853 -17.31 -12.13 -21.08
C LEU A 853 -18.21 -11.79 -19.90
N MET A 854 -18.82 -10.59 -19.91
CA MET A 854 -19.81 -10.20 -18.91
C MET A 854 -20.99 -11.19 -18.88
N LYS A 855 -21.49 -11.59 -20.05
CA LYS A 855 -22.59 -12.55 -20.12
C LYS A 855 -22.18 -13.95 -19.63
N ALA A 856 -20.95 -14.39 -19.89
CA ALA A 856 -20.43 -15.64 -19.36
C ALA A 856 -20.38 -15.61 -17.83
N PHE A 857 -19.90 -14.51 -17.25
CA PHE A 857 -19.85 -14.30 -15.80
C PHE A 857 -21.25 -14.32 -15.17
N GLU A 858 -22.22 -13.61 -15.76
CA GLU A 858 -23.64 -13.68 -15.34
C GLU A 858 -24.19 -15.11 -15.40
N LEU A 859 -23.91 -15.84 -16.48
CA LEU A 859 -24.38 -17.23 -16.66
C LEU A 859 -23.68 -18.22 -15.71
N ASN A 860 -22.52 -17.86 -15.16
CA ASN A 860 -21.84 -18.58 -14.09
C ASN A 860 -22.37 -18.17 -12.69
N GLY A 861 -23.44 -17.38 -12.64
CA GLY A 861 -24.00 -16.87 -11.38
C GLY A 861 -23.10 -15.85 -10.69
N GLU A 862 -22.28 -15.12 -11.44
CA GLU A 862 -21.30 -14.15 -10.95
C GLU A 862 -20.28 -14.76 -9.96
N LYS A 863 -20.13 -16.08 -10.00
CA LYS A 863 -19.09 -16.80 -9.27
C LYS A 863 -17.74 -16.66 -9.96
N PRO A 864 -16.63 -16.80 -9.21
CA PRO A 864 -15.29 -16.82 -9.78
C PRO A 864 -15.18 -17.73 -11.01
N MET A 865 -14.41 -17.29 -12.01
CA MET A 865 -14.18 -18.06 -13.24
C MET A 865 -12.69 -18.15 -13.55
N ILE A 866 -12.23 -19.31 -14.00
CA ILE A 866 -10.87 -19.47 -14.55
C ILE A 866 -10.89 -18.93 -15.99
N ILE A 867 -9.97 -18.03 -16.32
CA ILE A 867 -9.85 -17.46 -17.66
C ILE A 867 -8.43 -17.61 -18.20
N ALA A 868 -8.27 -17.83 -19.51
CA ALA A 868 -6.97 -17.84 -20.17
C ALA A 868 -6.58 -16.43 -20.61
N VAL A 869 -5.34 -16.03 -20.33
CA VAL A 869 -4.81 -14.69 -20.58
C VAL A 869 -3.42 -14.74 -21.19
N ASN A 870 -3.03 -13.66 -21.87
CA ASN A 870 -1.67 -13.48 -22.37
C ASN A 870 -0.80 -12.87 -21.28
N GLY A 871 -0.09 -13.74 -20.54
CA GLY A 871 0.74 -13.33 -19.42
C GLY A 871 1.92 -12.41 -19.78
N SER A 872 2.35 -12.34 -21.05
CA SER A 872 3.46 -11.46 -21.48
C SER A 872 3.00 -10.13 -22.06
N SER A 873 1.70 -9.85 -22.05
CA SER A 873 1.13 -8.62 -22.60
C SER A 873 0.45 -7.82 -21.50
N PRO A 874 0.32 -6.49 -21.65
CA PRO A 874 -0.45 -5.69 -20.71
C PRO A 874 -1.86 -6.27 -20.55
N PRO A 875 -2.42 -6.30 -19.33
CA PRO A 875 -1.90 -5.63 -18.13
C PRO A 875 -0.96 -6.50 -17.26
N PHE A 876 -0.60 -7.72 -17.69
CA PHE A 876 0.20 -8.65 -16.88
C PHE A 876 1.72 -8.54 -17.12
N ASP A 877 2.13 -8.01 -18.28
CA ASP A 877 3.49 -7.56 -18.63
C ASP A 877 4.66 -8.51 -18.28
N GLY A 878 4.41 -9.82 -18.29
CA GLY A 878 5.43 -10.83 -18.01
C GLY A 878 5.87 -10.87 -16.56
N ALA A 879 5.04 -10.42 -15.61
CA ALA A 879 5.31 -10.46 -14.17
C ALA A 879 5.41 -11.88 -13.58
N GLY A 880 5.24 -12.93 -14.41
CA GLY A 880 5.31 -14.31 -13.98
C GLY A 880 6.70 -14.78 -13.57
N PRO A 881 6.77 -15.98 -12.95
CA PRO A 881 8.04 -16.56 -12.60
C PRO A 881 8.91 -16.66 -13.85
N VAL A 882 10.16 -16.31 -13.61
CA VAL A 882 11.16 -16.10 -14.64
C VAL A 882 11.35 -17.41 -15.44
N GLY A 883 11.21 -17.32 -16.77
CA GLY A 883 11.13 -18.49 -17.68
C GLY A 883 9.81 -18.58 -18.45
N SER A 884 8.72 -18.03 -17.89
CA SER A 884 7.39 -17.93 -18.55
C SER A 884 7.37 -17.01 -19.78
N SER A 885 8.32 -16.09 -19.89
CA SER A 885 8.40 -15.02 -20.91
C SER A 885 8.37 -15.46 -22.39
N ARG A 886 8.54 -16.75 -22.70
CA ARG A 886 8.56 -17.26 -24.09
C ARG A 886 7.30 -18.02 -24.51
N SER A 887 6.43 -18.39 -23.58
CA SER A 887 5.17 -19.10 -23.88
C SER A 887 4.01 -18.42 -23.14
N SER A 888 3.64 -17.24 -23.59
CA SER A 888 2.61 -16.41 -22.98
C SER A 888 1.18 -16.85 -23.26
N ALA A 889 1.00 -17.94 -24.01
CA ALA A 889 -0.29 -18.46 -24.43
C ALA A 889 -1.02 -19.29 -23.37
N ASN A 890 -0.31 -19.77 -22.33
CA ASN A 890 -0.83 -20.74 -21.36
C ASN A 890 -1.01 -20.17 -19.95
N HIS A 891 -1.00 -18.84 -19.78
CA HIS A 891 -1.29 -18.26 -18.46
C HIS A 891 -2.80 -18.26 -18.22
N VAL A 892 -3.20 -18.57 -16.99
CA VAL A 892 -4.59 -18.56 -16.57
C VAL A 892 -4.70 -17.81 -15.26
N VAL A 893 -5.79 -17.10 -15.06
CA VAL A 893 -6.07 -16.29 -13.87
C VAL A 893 -7.50 -16.53 -13.40
N THR A 894 -7.84 -16.05 -12.20
CA THR A 894 -9.21 -16.16 -11.66
C THR A 894 -9.89 -14.80 -11.75
N LEU A 895 -10.94 -14.69 -12.57
CA LEU A 895 -11.83 -13.54 -12.62
C LEU A 895 -12.83 -13.64 -11.46
N THR A 896 -12.76 -12.73 -10.50
CA THR A 896 -13.52 -12.81 -9.25
C THR A 896 -14.73 -11.88 -9.20
N ARG A 897 -14.68 -10.75 -9.90
CA ARG A 897 -15.78 -9.77 -9.98
C ARG A 897 -15.74 -8.99 -11.29
N ILE A 898 -16.90 -8.54 -11.76
CA ILE A 898 -17.01 -7.53 -12.81
C ILE A 898 -17.87 -6.38 -12.28
N ASP A 899 -17.34 -5.17 -12.28
CA ASP A 899 -18.11 -3.96 -12.01
C ASP A 899 -18.68 -3.44 -13.34
N HIS A 900 -20.00 -3.26 -13.40
CA HIS A 900 -20.73 -2.90 -14.63
C HIS A 900 -20.65 -1.41 -15.04
N GLY A 901 -19.86 -0.59 -14.34
CA GLY A 901 -19.74 0.85 -14.58
C GLY A 901 -19.25 1.20 -15.99
N PRO A 902 -19.29 2.49 -16.42
CA PRO A 902 -18.64 2.94 -17.65
C PRO A 902 -17.23 3.53 -17.37
N PRO A 903 -16.12 2.86 -17.75
CA PRO A 903 -16.01 1.54 -18.39
C PRO A 903 -16.11 0.39 -17.40
N ALA A 904 -16.57 -0.78 -17.87
CA ALA A 904 -16.70 -1.96 -17.01
C ALA A 904 -15.31 -2.42 -16.58
N ARG A 905 -15.17 -2.92 -15.36
CA ARG A 905 -13.86 -3.32 -14.80
C ARG A 905 -13.89 -4.75 -14.29
N ALA A 906 -12.86 -5.51 -14.59
CA ALA A 906 -12.66 -6.88 -14.16
C ALA A 906 -11.65 -6.94 -13.01
N PHE A 907 -12.02 -7.68 -11.97
CA PHE A 907 -11.18 -7.97 -10.81
C PHE A 907 -10.58 -9.36 -10.98
N VAL A 908 -9.26 -9.44 -10.90
CA VAL A 908 -8.53 -10.67 -11.25
C VAL A 908 -7.52 -11.01 -10.17
N HIS A 909 -7.59 -12.25 -9.67
CA HIS A 909 -6.55 -12.82 -8.83
C HIS A 909 -5.55 -13.59 -9.72
N ASN A 910 -4.28 -13.25 -9.58
CA ASN A 910 -3.16 -13.80 -10.32
C ASN A 910 -2.38 -14.79 -9.42
N GLN A 911 -1.77 -15.79 -10.03
CA GLN A 911 -1.09 -16.90 -9.36
C GLN A 911 0.37 -16.52 -9.08
N TRP A 912 0.77 -15.33 -9.53
CA TRP A 912 2.09 -14.71 -9.37
C TRP A 912 2.17 -13.85 -8.09
N GLY A 913 1.20 -14.03 -7.19
CA GLY A 913 1.08 -13.32 -5.92
C GLY A 913 0.34 -12.00 -6.04
N LEU A 914 -0.11 -11.47 -4.89
CA LEU A 914 -0.99 -10.31 -4.79
C LEU A 914 -0.48 -9.06 -5.55
N LYS A 915 0.83 -8.93 -5.79
CA LYS A 915 1.40 -7.76 -6.47
C LYS A 915 1.06 -7.74 -7.96
N SER A 916 0.79 -8.91 -8.50
CA SER A 916 0.36 -9.12 -9.87
C SER A 916 -1.16 -9.21 -9.99
N ASP A 917 -1.89 -9.00 -8.89
CA ASP A 917 -3.34 -9.04 -8.86
C ASP A 917 -3.92 -7.71 -9.30
N HIS A 918 -5.10 -7.82 -9.89
CA HIS A 918 -5.97 -6.71 -10.24
C HIS A 918 -7.23 -6.78 -9.37
N ALA A 919 -7.04 -6.98 -8.07
CA ALA A 919 -8.11 -7.30 -7.11
C ALA A 919 -8.70 -6.08 -6.38
N THR A 920 -8.15 -4.86 -6.57
CA THR A 920 -8.66 -3.64 -5.94
C THR A 920 -9.25 -2.69 -6.98
N ALA A 921 -10.07 -1.74 -6.56
CA ALA A 921 -10.66 -0.76 -7.49
C ALA A 921 -9.59 0.02 -8.29
N GLY A 922 -8.45 0.31 -7.65
CA GLY A 922 -7.33 1.00 -8.28
C GLY A 922 -6.54 0.15 -9.27
N THR A 923 -6.52 -1.18 -9.11
CA THR A 923 -5.77 -2.08 -9.99
C THR A 923 -6.65 -2.85 -10.98
N ALA A 924 -7.98 -2.85 -10.80
CA ALA A 924 -8.94 -3.54 -11.67
C ALA A 924 -8.77 -3.19 -13.15
N ILE A 925 -8.91 -4.17 -14.04
CA ILE A 925 -8.61 -4.03 -15.47
C ILE A 925 -9.86 -3.56 -16.22
N PRO A 926 -9.80 -2.56 -17.12
CA PRO A 926 -10.90 -2.30 -18.05
C PRO A 926 -11.28 -3.57 -18.82
N LEU A 927 -12.56 -3.93 -18.84
CA LEU A 927 -13.02 -5.23 -19.35
C LEU A 927 -12.65 -5.45 -20.83
N ASP A 928 -12.65 -4.39 -21.64
CA ASP A 928 -12.21 -4.42 -23.03
C ASP A 928 -10.71 -4.74 -23.18
N ASP A 929 -9.87 -4.19 -22.29
CA ASP A 929 -8.43 -4.47 -22.27
C ASP A 929 -8.15 -5.90 -21.83
N LEU A 930 -8.91 -6.42 -20.86
CA LEU A 930 -8.81 -7.83 -20.47
C LEU A 930 -9.17 -8.75 -21.63
N VAL A 931 -10.31 -8.55 -22.31
CA VAL A 931 -10.69 -9.40 -23.45
C VAL A 931 -9.68 -9.29 -24.61
N LYS A 932 -9.12 -8.10 -24.84
CA LYS A 932 -8.04 -7.93 -25.82
C LYS A 932 -6.79 -8.75 -25.43
N ASN A 933 -6.44 -8.79 -24.14
CA ASN A 933 -5.34 -9.61 -23.62
C ASN A 933 -5.63 -11.12 -23.75
N MET A 934 -6.88 -11.54 -23.49
CA MET A 934 -7.31 -12.94 -23.60
C MET A 934 -7.21 -13.52 -25.02
N ARG A 935 -7.11 -12.67 -26.05
CA ARG A 935 -6.92 -13.10 -27.44
C ARG A 935 -5.48 -13.54 -27.68
N VAL A 936 -5.25 -14.84 -27.54
CA VAL A 936 -3.93 -15.44 -27.73
C VAL A 936 -3.70 -15.79 -29.20
N LYS A 937 -2.56 -15.35 -29.75
CA LYS A 937 -2.04 -15.85 -31.02
C LYS A 937 -1.26 -17.13 -30.78
N MET A 938 -1.80 -18.26 -31.22
CA MET A 938 -1.11 -19.54 -31.18
C MET A 938 -0.52 -19.82 -32.56
N THR A 939 0.77 -20.12 -32.62
CA THR A 939 1.42 -20.62 -33.84
C THR A 939 1.73 -22.09 -33.63
N HIS A 940 1.09 -22.97 -34.40
CA HIS A 940 1.36 -24.39 -34.40
C HIS A 940 1.74 -24.81 -35.83
N GLU A 941 2.90 -25.47 -35.99
CA GLU A 941 3.42 -25.91 -37.29
C GLU A 941 3.50 -24.80 -38.37
N GLY A 942 3.78 -23.56 -37.94
CA GLY A 942 3.86 -22.40 -38.83
C GLY A 942 2.50 -21.77 -39.21
N VAL A 943 1.39 -22.31 -38.72
CA VAL A 943 0.05 -21.70 -38.86
C VAL A 943 -0.26 -20.88 -37.61
N THR A 944 -0.38 -19.56 -37.77
CA THR A 944 -0.82 -18.67 -36.69
C THR A 944 -2.34 -18.54 -36.69
N ALA A 945 -2.99 -19.03 -35.65
CA ALA A 945 -4.40 -18.79 -35.35
C ALA A 945 -4.52 -17.80 -34.18
N THR A 946 -5.49 -16.88 -34.25
CA THR A 946 -5.90 -16.09 -33.08
C THR A 946 -7.11 -16.77 -32.48
N ALA A 947 -6.96 -17.33 -31.28
CA ALA A 947 -8.11 -17.83 -30.54
C ALA A 947 -8.85 -16.65 -29.89
N GLY A 948 -10.17 -16.78 -29.78
CA GLY A 948 -10.98 -15.94 -28.90
C GLY A 948 -10.54 -16.11 -27.44
N GLY A 949 -11.05 -15.26 -26.55
CA GLY A 949 -10.86 -15.45 -25.12
C GLY A 949 -11.53 -16.74 -24.66
N MET A 950 -10.97 -17.43 -23.67
CA MET A 950 -11.55 -18.66 -23.12
C MET A 950 -11.79 -18.53 -21.63
N VAL A 951 -12.95 -19.00 -21.17
CA VAL A 951 -13.33 -19.07 -19.76
C VAL A 951 -13.77 -20.49 -19.40
N VAL A 952 -13.67 -20.84 -18.13
CA VAL A 952 -14.19 -22.08 -17.55
C VAL A 952 -15.43 -21.75 -16.71
N MET A 953 -16.55 -22.40 -17.03
CA MET A 953 -17.82 -22.26 -16.31
C MET A 953 -18.63 -23.57 -16.44
N ASP A 954 -19.78 -23.69 -15.77
CA ASP A 954 -20.60 -24.91 -15.77
C ASP A 954 -20.86 -25.49 -17.17
N GLY A 955 -20.72 -26.81 -17.36
CA GLY A 955 -20.99 -27.51 -18.62
C GLY A 955 -20.21 -28.82 -18.75
N ASP A 956 -20.61 -29.69 -19.69
CA ASP A 956 -19.92 -30.97 -19.95
C ASP A 956 -18.43 -30.73 -20.28
N HIS A 957 -17.52 -31.24 -19.44
CA HIS A 957 -16.07 -31.06 -19.54
C HIS A 957 -15.45 -31.55 -20.85
N ARG A 958 -16.16 -32.42 -21.57
CA ARG A 958 -15.72 -32.95 -22.87
C ARG A 958 -16.15 -32.08 -24.06
N LYS A 959 -16.86 -30.98 -23.80
CA LYS A 959 -17.45 -30.11 -24.82
C LYS A 959 -16.93 -28.69 -24.72
N ALA A 960 -17.02 -27.98 -25.85
CA ALA A 960 -16.78 -26.55 -25.91
C ALA A 960 -18.10 -25.81 -26.18
N TYR A 961 -18.22 -24.60 -25.66
CA TYR A 961 -19.40 -23.76 -25.85
C TYR A 961 -18.99 -22.36 -26.32
N GLU A 962 -19.94 -21.63 -26.88
CA GLU A 962 -19.79 -20.21 -27.23
C GLU A 962 -20.95 -19.40 -26.64
N ILE A 963 -20.68 -18.14 -26.31
CA ILE A 963 -21.71 -17.21 -25.85
C ILE A 963 -22.40 -16.57 -27.06
N THR A 964 -23.72 -16.75 -27.15
CA THR A 964 -24.55 -16.07 -28.15
C THR A 964 -25.52 -15.11 -27.48
N ARG A 965 -26.21 -14.29 -28.27
CA ARG A 965 -27.34 -13.48 -27.77
C ARG A 965 -28.45 -14.31 -27.11
N ARG A 966 -28.55 -15.60 -27.43
CA ARG A 966 -29.55 -16.52 -26.85
C ARG A 966 -29.03 -17.29 -25.62
N GLY A 967 -27.79 -17.03 -25.20
CA GLY A 967 -27.11 -17.74 -24.12
C GLY A 967 -26.00 -18.65 -24.63
N LYS A 968 -25.61 -19.61 -23.78
CA LYS A 968 -24.55 -20.59 -24.02
C LYS A 968 -25.02 -21.67 -25.01
N VAL A 969 -24.28 -21.91 -26.10
CA VAL A 969 -24.57 -22.97 -27.09
C VAL A 969 -23.34 -23.84 -27.33
N GLU A 970 -23.53 -25.14 -27.59
CA GLU A 970 -22.43 -26.07 -27.88
C GLU A 970 -21.76 -25.70 -29.22
N SER A 971 -20.45 -25.47 -29.20
CA SER A 971 -19.68 -25.01 -30.36
C SER A 971 -19.10 -26.20 -31.12
N ARG A 972 -19.63 -26.47 -32.32
CA ARG A 972 -19.13 -27.57 -33.18
C ARG A 972 -17.68 -27.38 -33.61
N THR A 973 -17.26 -26.14 -33.85
CA THR A 973 -15.91 -25.83 -34.33
C THR A 973 -14.86 -26.00 -33.23
N MET A 974 -15.17 -25.54 -32.02
CA MET A 974 -14.25 -25.67 -30.89
C MET A 974 -14.24 -27.06 -30.27
N SER A 975 -15.31 -27.85 -30.37
CA SER A 975 -15.28 -29.24 -29.92
C SER A 975 -14.16 -30.04 -30.59
N ASN A 976 -13.83 -29.75 -31.85
CA ASN A 976 -12.67 -30.36 -32.52
C ASN A 976 -11.34 -29.86 -31.96
N SER A 977 -11.20 -28.57 -31.62
CA SER A 977 -9.99 -28.00 -31.02
C SER A 977 -9.78 -28.45 -29.57
N VAL A 978 -10.86 -28.59 -28.80
CA VAL A 978 -10.82 -29.16 -27.44
C VAL A 978 -10.49 -30.64 -27.52
N GLN A 979 -11.09 -31.40 -28.44
CA GLN A 979 -10.68 -32.78 -28.71
C GLN A 979 -9.22 -32.88 -29.14
N LEU A 980 -8.73 -31.95 -29.97
CA LEU A 980 -7.33 -31.92 -30.38
C LEU A 980 -6.42 -31.63 -29.18
N GLY A 981 -6.77 -30.64 -28.35
CA GLY A 981 -6.03 -30.29 -27.12
C GLY A 981 -6.03 -31.41 -26.07
N LEU A 982 -7.12 -32.18 -25.98
CA LEU A 982 -7.21 -33.40 -25.16
C LEU A 982 -6.42 -34.56 -25.78
N SER A 983 -6.28 -34.61 -27.11
CA SER A 983 -5.55 -35.66 -27.83
C SER A 983 -4.04 -35.42 -27.91
N MET A 984 -3.58 -34.17 -27.74
CA MET A 984 -2.16 -33.84 -27.72
C MET A 984 -1.51 -34.46 -26.49
N ASP A 985 -0.71 -35.50 -26.70
CA ASP A 985 0.12 -36.08 -25.65
C ASP A 985 1.15 -35.00 -25.22
N PRO A 986 1.32 -34.69 -23.93
CA PRO A 986 2.31 -33.72 -23.46
C PRO A 986 3.74 -33.97 -23.98
N GLY A 987 4.04 -35.20 -24.39
CA GLY A 987 5.31 -35.58 -25.02
C GLY A 987 5.49 -35.15 -26.48
N GLU A 988 4.42 -34.80 -27.21
CA GLU A 988 4.48 -34.44 -28.63
C GLU A 988 4.63 -32.93 -28.88
N THR A 989 4.38 -32.07 -27.89
CA THR A 989 4.46 -30.60 -27.99
C THR A 989 5.90 -30.02 -27.94
N ARG A 990 6.87 -30.69 -28.58
CA ARG A 990 8.26 -30.18 -28.67
C ARG A 990 8.49 -29.17 -29.78
#